data_AF-A0A9Q0LIY0-F1
#
_entry.id   AF-A0A9Q0LIY0-F1
#
_cell.length_a   1.000
_cell.length_b   1.000
_cell.length_c   1.000
_cell.angle_alpha   90.00
_cell.angle_beta   90.00
_cell.angle_gamma   90.00
#
_symmetry.space_group_name_H-M   'P 1'
#
loop_
_entity.id
_entity.type
_entity.pdbx_description
1 polymer ?
#
loop_
_entity_poly.entity_id
_entity_poly.type
_entity_poly.pdbx_seq_one_letter_code
_entity_poly.pdbx_strand_id
1 'polypeptide(L)'
;MSRFRRTPSPPKTPTTVLSHSKTSVLRLRPHFFVHISDENKNTVRLLEGPVTYTLSQQESCVRGPEAMILVPPGHYARIANPVMRDKDGNPIKDSHGQVRLRNGDVEIVLHKPEPFALYPGEELEGTITPLKIVLEGQALRLEAIRNFEDTILEDNKPKKIKRIAGEQWYFIGPGTYIPRVEVAIKETVRNSIILSNAALKLRARRECIDCDGKTRKTGEEWLVRREGEYLPNIDEIVVGPVQAVVLVREKAVHLQAVKTFKDIYGVERKAGDEWLVTSEMSTMHIPDVYEKVMGEVRITELTSMQYCVILDPIDSDGKQHLGQKKMIVGPKQFFLQPGERLEKGIQDVFLLGEQEALLLRCKEKFYEVDPIKNKKVEREPGIRWMVYGPRQYVPPTQVEVIERRSSIPLNDNEGIYVRDLNTGKVSSVIGETYMLKPNEELWQKDLPPIVEKLIGQDEDALSGRAWTAKKQRRSTRDKTKVVTYPIPHNAAVQIYDYKKREARVQFGPDLAMLGPDEHFTLLSISGGKPKRPDVIQSVTLLLGPDFMTDIITVETSDHARLSLQLSYNWHFEVDKESQEDARKIFQVSDFVGDACKAIASKIRALVATKSFDEFHKGSARAIRIAVFGLDSDNHVNDCFRFESNNLVITNIDIQSVEPVDKDTLLSLQKSVQLAIKITSESQEAAAKHEAKRRETEAKGKLENLKIVANSQAEKKRKELLEHKAECAAISTTGKAKAEAQAKAEAAHIIGTMSVQQAQLESQTLKIDQESKRKIIGNRYDLDYTHQERMDNLDLEKAKNLSEIKSQALKKIVDAISVQTLQNIAKASPLFKSRILKGLGVRNYLITDGKSQINMFGDGMNQMNQMNPKDEKK
;
A
#
# COMPACT_ATOMS: atom_id res chain seq x y z
N MET A 1 -19.53 -57.16 45.68
CA MET A 1 -20.13 -56.68 46.95
C MET A 1 -21.60 -57.08 46.99
N SER A 2 -22.09 -57.61 48.10
CA SER A 2 -23.44 -58.18 48.23
C SER A 2 -24.46 -57.19 48.81
N ARG A 3 -25.67 -57.12 48.23
CA ARG A 3 -26.86 -56.65 48.94
C ARG A 3 -27.62 -57.86 49.50
N PHE A 4 -27.70 -57.98 50.82
CA PHE A 4 -28.49 -59.03 51.48
C PHE A 4 -30.00 -58.72 51.43
N ARG A 5 -30.82 -59.76 51.26
CA ARG A 5 -32.21 -59.81 51.74
C ARG A 5 -32.40 -61.10 52.55
N ARG A 6 -33.23 -61.03 53.60
CA ARG A 6 -33.53 -62.14 54.52
C ARG A 6 -34.76 -62.93 54.07
N THR A 7 -34.82 -64.21 54.45
CA THR A 7 -35.96 -65.00 55.02
C THR A 7 -35.81 -66.49 54.66
N PRO A 8 -36.53 -67.43 55.28
CA PRO A 8 -36.75 -67.61 56.73
C PRO A 8 -36.39 -69.04 57.21
N SER A 9 -36.41 -69.30 58.53
CA SER A 9 -36.15 -70.63 59.10
C SER A 9 -37.45 -71.44 59.36
N PRO A 10 -37.53 -72.73 58.96
CA PRO A 10 -38.60 -73.64 59.37
C PRO A 10 -38.45 -74.14 60.82
N PRO A 11 -39.49 -74.76 61.43
CA PRO A 11 -39.65 -74.83 62.89
C PRO A 11 -39.05 -76.06 63.59
N LYS A 12 -38.91 -75.96 64.92
CA LYS A 12 -38.70 -77.09 65.82
C LYS A 12 -39.99 -77.90 66.02
N THR A 13 -39.92 -79.22 65.95
CA THR A 13 -40.96 -80.13 66.46
C THR A 13 -40.57 -80.67 67.86
N PRO A 14 -41.55 -81.05 68.71
CA PRO A 14 -41.29 -81.26 70.14
C PRO A 14 -40.86 -82.70 70.49
N THR A 15 -39.98 -82.81 71.49
CA THR A 15 -39.66 -84.08 72.17
C THR A 15 -40.80 -84.46 73.13
N THR A 16 -41.84 -85.11 72.62
CA THR A 16 -42.95 -85.59 73.46
C THR A 16 -42.51 -86.81 74.29
N VAL A 17 -42.18 -86.60 75.56
CA VAL A 17 -41.99 -87.68 76.53
C VAL A 17 -43.34 -88.33 76.82
N LEU A 18 -43.49 -89.62 76.51
CA LEU A 18 -44.66 -90.41 76.89
C LEU A 18 -44.29 -91.43 77.97
N SER A 19 -45.02 -91.37 79.09
CA SER A 19 -44.81 -92.19 80.27
C SER A 19 -45.28 -93.63 80.07
N HIS A 20 -44.61 -94.58 80.75
CA HIS A 20 -44.99 -95.99 80.72
C HIS A 20 -46.32 -96.21 81.45
N SER A 21 -47.40 -96.46 80.70
CA SER A 21 -48.58 -97.15 81.21
C SER A 21 -48.46 -98.64 80.87
N LYS A 22 -48.52 -99.52 81.89
CA LYS A 22 -48.53 -100.98 81.70
C LYS A 22 -49.89 -101.44 81.13
N THR A 23 -50.10 -101.20 79.84
CA THR A 23 -51.19 -101.78 79.07
C THR A 23 -50.88 -103.24 78.78
N SER A 24 -51.63 -104.16 79.38
CA SER A 24 -51.42 -105.61 79.25
C SER A 24 -51.78 -106.18 77.88
N VAL A 25 -52.42 -105.40 77.01
CA VAL A 25 -52.84 -105.83 75.66
C VAL A 25 -52.37 -104.82 74.62
N LEU A 26 -51.57 -105.29 73.67
CA LEU A 26 -51.14 -104.56 72.47
C LEU A 26 -52.08 -104.91 71.31
N ARG A 27 -52.58 -103.91 70.58
CA ARG A 27 -53.44 -104.12 69.39
C ARG A 27 -52.80 -103.52 68.15
N LEU A 28 -52.13 -104.36 67.36
CA LEU A 28 -51.45 -103.95 66.14
C LEU A 28 -52.44 -103.88 64.96
N ARG A 29 -52.29 -102.81 64.15
CA ARG A 29 -53.00 -102.63 62.88
C ARG A 29 -52.21 -103.32 61.76
N PRO A 30 -52.81 -103.62 60.59
CA PRO A 30 -52.04 -104.02 59.41
C PRO A 30 -50.94 -103.00 59.10
N HIS A 31 -49.76 -103.47 58.68
CA HIS A 31 -48.58 -102.66 58.40
C HIS A 31 -47.99 -101.88 59.59
N PHE A 32 -48.24 -102.33 60.82
CA PHE A 32 -47.54 -101.86 62.03
C PHE A 32 -46.79 -103.02 62.70
N PHE A 33 -45.67 -102.70 63.35
CA PHE A 33 -44.84 -103.67 64.08
C PHE A 33 -44.41 -103.15 65.46
N VAL A 34 -44.06 -104.09 66.35
CA VAL A 34 -43.54 -103.85 67.70
C VAL A 34 -42.35 -104.76 67.97
N HIS A 35 -41.41 -104.31 68.80
CA HIS A 35 -40.37 -105.15 69.40
C HIS A 35 -40.70 -105.45 70.86
N ILE A 36 -40.80 -106.72 71.21
CA ILE A 36 -41.10 -107.22 72.58
C ILE A 36 -39.86 -107.90 73.14
N SER A 37 -39.43 -107.52 74.34
CA SER A 37 -38.43 -108.24 75.12
C SER A 37 -39.08 -109.34 75.96
N ASP A 38 -38.42 -110.50 76.04
CA ASP A 38 -38.69 -111.58 76.98
C ASP A 38 -37.58 -111.55 78.04
N GLU A 39 -37.90 -111.13 79.26
CA GLU A 39 -36.93 -110.89 80.35
C GLU A 39 -36.30 -112.19 80.88
N ASN A 40 -36.98 -113.34 80.72
CA ASN A 40 -36.43 -114.64 81.10
C ASN A 40 -35.40 -115.17 80.08
N LYS A 41 -35.62 -114.91 78.78
CA LYS A 41 -34.69 -115.31 77.72
C LYS A 41 -33.66 -114.23 77.38
N ASN A 42 -33.86 -113.01 77.88
CA ASN A 42 -33.12 -111.80 77.51
C ASN A 42 -33.07 -111.56 75.99
N THR A 43 -34.18 -111.85 75.29
CA THR A 43 -34.26 -111.74 73.83
C THR A 43 -35.37 -110.78 73.40
N VAL A 44 -35.03 -109.85 72.51
CA VAL A 44 -36.00 -108.99 71.84
C VAL A 44 -36.45 -109.65 70.52
N ARG A 45 -37.77 -109.73 70.31
CA ARG A 45 -38.38 -110.31 69.10
C ARG A 45 -39.34 -109.33 68.43
N LEU A 46 -39.44 -109.44 67.10
CA LEU A 46 -40.39 -108.72 66.27
C LEU A 46 -41.79 -109.33 66.38
N LEU A 47 -42.83 -108.49 66.43
CA LEU A 47 -44.23 -108.89 66.30
C LEU A 47 -44.94 -107.94 65.33
N GLU A 48 -45.56 -108.50 64.30
CA GLU A 48 -46.19 -107.77 63.19
C GLU A 48 -47.72 -107.83 63.30
N GLY A 49 -48.40 -106.78 62.86
CA GLY A 49 -49.87 -106.72 62.80
C GLY A 49 -50.44 -107.26 61.47
N PRO A 50 -51.73 -107.66 61.44
CA PRO A 50 -52.75 -107.40 62.45
C PRO A 50 -52.90 -108.51 63.51
N VAL A 51 -52.43 -108.23 64.73
CA VAL A 51 -52.53 -109.15 65.88
C VAL A 51 -52.93 -108.33 67.11
N THR A 52 -53.81 -108.91 67.94
CA THR A 52 -54.03 -108.42 69.31
C THR A 52 -53.29 -109.37 70.25
N TYR A 53 -52.22 -108.88 70.89
CA TYR A 53 -51.28 -109.68 71.67
C TYR A 53 -51.29 -109.23 73.14
N THR A 54 -51.51 -110.16 74.04
CA THR A 54 -51.48 -109.92 75.49
C THR A 54 -50.07 -110.16 76.00
N LEU A 55 -49.46 -109.15 76.64
CA LEU A 55 -48.12 -109.28 77.23
C LEU A 55 -48.16 -110.16 78.48
N SER A 56 -47.25 -111.13 78.55
CA SER A 56 -47.01 -111.91 79.78
C SER A 56 -46.31 -111.05 80.83
N GLN A 57 -46.34 -111.45 82.12
CA GLN A 57 -45.70 -110.67 83.20
C GLN A 57 -44.17 -110.48 83.04
N GLN A 58 -43.53 -111.33 82.24
CA GLN A 58 -42.09 -111.33 81.92
C GLN A 58 -41.80 -110.72 80.54
N GLU A 59 -42.79 -110.09 79.89
CA GLU A 59 -42.66 -109.50 78.55
C GLU A 59 -42.90 -107.99 78.58
N SER A 60 -42.00 -107.23 77.98
CA SER A 60 -42.03 -105.77 77.94
C SER A 60 -41.90 -105.23 76.51
N CYS A 61 -42.67 -104.19 76.18
CA CYS A 61 -42.58 -103.51 74.88
C CYS A 61 -41.36 -102.59 74.87
N VAL A 62 -40.44 -102.79 73.92
CA VAL A 62 -39.19 -102.01 73.79
C VAL A 62 -39.34 -100.91 72.74
N ARG A 63 -40.02 -101.19 71.62
CA ARG A 63 -40.14 -100.27 70.48
C ARG A 63 -41.46 -100.46 69.74
N GLY A 64 -42.04 -99.36 69.28
CA GLY A 64 -43.33 -99.34 68.55
C GLY A 64 -44.58 -99.18 69.43
N PRO A 65 -45.79 -99.22 68.84
CA PRO A 65 -46.08 -99.58 67.45
C PRO A 65 -45.58 -98.55 66.43
N GLU A 66 -44.64 -98.99 65.58
CA GLU A 66 -44.13 -98.24 64.43
C GLU A 66 -44.78 -98.74 63.14
N ALA A 67 -44.84 -97.90 62.10
CA ALA A 67 -45.35 -98.28 60.79
C ALA A 67 -44.23 -98.97 59.98
N MET A 68 -44.60 -99.99 59.19
CA MET A 68 -43.70 -100.65 58.25
C MET A 68 -43.24 -99.70 57.14
N ILE A 69 -42.03 -99.93 56.63
CA ILE A 69 -41.38 -99.09 55.62
C ILE A 69 -41.83 -99.53 54.23
N LEU A 70 -42.41 -98.61 53.46
CA LEU A 70 -42.73 -98.78 52.05
C LEU A 70 -41.78 -97.91 51.20
N VAL A 71 -40.93 -98.54 50.38
CA VAL A 71 -40.06 -97.85 49.42
C VAL A 71 -40.81 -97.70 48.10
N PRO A 72 -41.10 -96.47 47.61
CA PRO A 72 -41.82 -96.29 46.34
C PRO A 72 -40.99 -96.71 45.11
N PRO A 73 -41.65 -96.93 43.94
CA PRO A 73 -40.95 -97.09 42.67
C PRO A 73 -39.96 -95.95 42.40
N GLY A 74 -38.82 -96.29 41.79
CA GLY A 74 -37.75 -95.32 41.49
C GLY A 74 -37.01 -94.76 42.72
N HIS A 75 -37.25 -95.29 43.92
CA HIS A 75 -36.58 -94.88 45.16
C HIS A 75 -35.84 -96.06 45.81
N TYR A 76 -34.99 -95.74 46.80
CA TYR A 76 -34.31 -96.70 47.66
C TYR A 76 -34.30 -96.22 49.12
N ALA A 77 -34.09 -97.16 50.04
CA ALA A 77 -33.78 -96.92 51.44
C ALA A 77 -32.39 -97.52 51.77
N ARG A 78 -31.75 -96.98 52.81
CA ARG A 78 -30.53 -97.56 53.41
C ARG A 78 -30.89 -98.09 54.79
N ILE A 79 -30.56 -99.34 55.08
CA ILE A 79 -30.78 -99.97 56.40
C ILE A 79 -29.41 -100.25 57.02
N ALA A 80 -29.14 -99.67 58.18
CA ALA A 80 -27.96 -99.95 58.97
C ALA A 80 -28.18 -101.20 59.85
N ASN A 81 -27.10 -101.97 60.06
CA ASN A 81 -27.11 -103.26 60.77
C ASN A 81 -28.12 -104.29 60.19
N PRO A 82 -28.19 -104.49 58.86
CA PRO A 82 -29.24 -105.28 58.23
C PRO A 82 -29.21 -106.76 58.65
N VAL A 83 -30.40 -107.38 58.71
CA VAL A 83 -30.60 -108.77 59.13
C VAL A 83 -29.80 -109.77 58.29
N MET A 84 -29.19 -110.76 58.96
CA MET A 84 -28.61 -111.93 58.29
C MET A 84 -29.75 -112.84 57.80
N ARG A 85 -29.83 -113.05 56.47
CA ARG A 85 -30.81 -113.93 55.84
C ARG A 85 -30.18 -115.25 55.39
N ASP A 86 -30.97 -116.31 55.40
CA ASP A 86 -30.61 -117.58 54.76
C ASP A 86 -30.82 -117.55 53.24
N LYS A 87 -30.61 -118.69 52.56
CA LYS A 87 -30.75 -118.81 51.10
C LYS A 87 -32.18 -118.62 50.60
N ASP A 88 -33.16 -118.82 51.48
CA ASP A 88 -34.59 -118.71 51.19
C ASP A 88 -35.16 -117.35 51.65
N GLY A 89 -34.28 -116.45 52.12
CA GLY A 89 -34.59 -115.06 52.49
C GLY A 89 -35.04 -114.84 53.93
N ASN A 90 -35.10 -115.88 54.76
CA ASN A 90 -35.62 -115.83 56.12
C ASN A 90 -34.56 -115.34 57.13
N PRO A 91 -34.96 -114.65 58.22
CA PRO A 91 -34.02 -114.11 59.20
C PRO A 91 -33.38 -115.22 60.04
N ILE A 92 -32.05 -115.31 60.01
CA ILE A 92 -31.26 -116.26 60.79
C ILE A 92 -31.35 -115.88 62.28
N LYS A 93 -31.72 -116.85 63.11
CA LYS A 93 -31.82 -116.70 64.57
C LYS A 93 -30.65 -117.41 65.26
N ASP A 94 -30.23 -116.84 66.38
CA ASP A 94 -29.21 -117.42 67.27
C ASP A 94 -29.79 -118.51 68.18
N SER A 95 -28.95 -119.19 68.96
CA SER A 95 -29.35 -120.30 69.85
C SER A 95 -30.43 -119.93 70.88
N HIS A 96 -30.58 -118.64 71.19
CA HIS A 96 -31.57 -118.11 72.12
C HIS A 96 -32.86 -117.61 71.42
N GLY A 97 -32.90 -117.60 70.08
CA GLY A 97 -34.06 -117.18 69.28
C GLY A 97 -34.04 -115.72 68.80
N GLN A 98 -33.08 -114.90 69.24
CA GLN A 98 -32.86 -113.55 68.74
C GLN A 98 -32.32 -113.55 67.31
N VAL A 99 -32.70 -112.55 66.50
CA VAL A 99 -32.26 -112.40 65.10
C VAL A 99 -30.81 -111.90 65.02
N ARG A 100 -30.00 -112.48 64.12
CA ARG A 100 -28.62 -112.03 63.85
C ARG A 100 -28.58 -110.90 62.83
N LEU A 101 -27.70 -109.92 63.04
CA LEU A 101 -27.52 -108.73 62.21
C LEU A 101 -26.10 -108.62 61.66
N ARG A 102 -25.94 -107.95 60.52
CA ARG A 102 -24.63 -107.52 59.97
C ARG A 102 -24.21 -106.19 60.60
N ASN A 103 -23.84 -106.22 61.88
CA ASN A 103 -23.45 -105.04 62.64
C ASN A 103 -22.34 -104.24 61.93
N GLY A 104 -22.56 -102.94 61.74
CA GLY A 104 -21.62 -102.03 61.06
C GLY A 104 -21.61 -102.10 59.53
N ASP A 105 -22.50 -102.88 58.91
CA ASP A 105 -22.74 -102.89 57.46
C ASP A 105 -24.08 -102.21 57.13
N VAL A 106 -24.32 -101.95 55.84
CA VAL A 106 -25.54 -101.31 55.32
C VAL A 106 -26.15 -102.15 54.21
N GLU A 107 -27.47 -102.18 54.09
CA GLU A 107 -28.20 -102.74 52.95
C GLU A 107 -28.97 -101.65 52.20
N ILE A 108 -28.89 -101.66 50.87
CA ILE A 108 -29.67 -100.78 50.00
C ILE A 108 -30.91 -101.55 49.55
N VAL A 109 -32.06 -101.15 50.09
CA VAL A 109 -33.35 -101.77 49.78
C VAL A 109 -34.06 -100.93 48.72
N LEU A 110 -34.21 -101.53 47.53
CA LEU A 110 -35.00 -100.97 46.43
C LEU A 110 -36.51 -101.16 46.67
N HIS A 111 -37.33 -100.61 45.77
CA HIS A 111 -38.78 -100.81 45.78
C HIS A 111 -39.18 -102.29 45.98
N LYS A 112 -40.01 -102.54 47.00
CA LYS A 112 -40.75 -103.78 47.23
C LYS A 112 -42.25 -103.45 47.19
N PRO A 113 -43.11 -104.35 46.68
CA PRO A 113 -44.55 -104.10 46.61
C PRO A 113 -45.22 -104.11 47.99
N GLU A 114 -44.67 -104.87 48.94
CA GLU A 114 -45.16 -104.98 50.31
C GLU A 114 -44.30 -104.16 51.28
N PRO A 115 -44.90 -103.42 52.24
CA PRO A 115 -44.16 -102.76 53.31
C PRO A 115 -43.45 -103.80 54.21
N PHE A 116 -42.24 -103.48 54.67
CA PHE A 116 -41.48 -104.36 55.56
C PHE A 116 -41.25 -103.73 56.95
N ALA A 117 -41.24 -104.55 58.00
CA ALA A 117 -40.82 -104.14 59.32
C ALA A 117 -39.28 -104.11 59.45
N LEU A 118 -38.78 -103.33 60.41
CA LEU A 118 -37.38 -103.41 60.85
C LEU A 118 -37.26 -104.47 61.96
N TYR A 119 -36.24 -105.32 61.89
CA TYR A 119 -35.90 -106.26 62.97
C TYR A 119 -35.25 -105.53 64.17
N PRO A 120 -35.23 -106.14 65.38
CA PRO A 120 -34.62 -105.53 66.55
C PRO A 120 -33.12 -105.26 66.35
N GLY A 121 -32.75 -103.97 66.24
CA GLY A 121 -31.39 -103.49 65.99
C GLY A 121 -31.13 -103.00 64.55
N GLU A 122 -32.07 -103.19 63.62
CA GLU A 122 -32.04 -102.49 62.33
C GLU A 122 -32.52 -101.04 62.47
N GLU A 123 -31.87 -100.14 61.73
CA GLU A 123 -32.20 -98.71 61.70
C GLU A 123 -32.27 -98.19 60.26
N LEU A 124 -33.25 -97.31 59.98
CA LEU A 124 -33.35 -96.63 58.68
C LEU A 124 -32.33 -95.48 58.65
N GLU A 125 -31.32 -95.60 57.80
CA GLU A 125 -30.23 -94.63 57.69
C GLU A 125 -30.67 -93.43 56.82
N GLY A 126 -31.34 -92.47 57.45
CA GLY A 126 -31.81 -91.24 56.81
C GLY A 126 -33.24 -91.35 56.30
N THR A 127 -33.50 -90.84 55.09
CA THR A 127 -34.82 -90.86 54.44
C THR A 127 -34.79 -91.64 53.14
N ILE A 128 -35.97 -92.12 52.72
CA ILE A 128 -36.17 -92.75 51.42
C ILE A 128 -35.81 -91.73 50.33
N THR A 129 -34.91 -92.12 49.42
CA THR A 129 -34.30 -91.21 48.43
C THR A 129 -34.54 -91.70 47.00
N PRO A 130 -34.74 -90.79 46.03
CA PRO A 130 -34.92 -91.15 44.63
C PRO A 130 -33.60 -91.66 44.03
N LEU A 131 -33.70 -92.61 43.10
CA LEU A 131 -32.56 -93.09 42.31
C LEU A 131 -32.06 -91.98 41.38
N LYS A 132 -30.74 -91.96 41.15
CA LYS A 132 -30.09 -90.87 40.39
C LYS A 132 -30.20 -91.14 38.89
N ILE A 133 -31.11 -90.45 38.22
CA ILE A 133 -31.17 -90.41 36.75
C ILE A 133 -29.96 -89.65 36.21
N VAL A 134 -29.32 -90.21 35.19
CA VAL A 134 -28.19 -89.65 34.43
C VAL A 134 -28.65 -89.49 32.99
N LEU A 135 -28.54 -88.28 32.45
CA LEU A 135 -28.98 -87.94 31.10
C LEU A 135 -27.89 -88.28 30.07
N GLU A 136 -28.30 -88.35 28.81
CA GLU A 136 -27.37 -88.34 27.68
C GLU A 136 -26.45 -87.08 27.74
N GLY A 137 -25.21 -87.22 27.28
CA GLY A 137 -24.17 -86.19 27.44
C GLY A 137 -23.66 -86.00 28.89
N GLN A 138 -24.12 -86.80 29.86
CA GLN A 138 -23.68 -86.73 31.26
C GLN A 138 -23.10 -88.06 31.76
N ALA A 139 -22.21 -87.98 32.75
CA ALA A 139 -21.68 -89.13 33.45
C ALA A 139 -21.52 -88.86 34.95
N LEU A 140 -21.76 -89.87 35.80
CA LEU A 140 -21.39 -89.84 37.21
C LEU A 140 -19.97 -90.38 37.37
N ARG A 141 -19.08 -89.61 37.99
CA ARG A 141 -17.79 -90.11 38.47
C ARG A 141 -18.04 -90.89 39.75
N LEU A 142 -17.77 -92.19 39.68
CA LEU A 142 -17.88 -93.13 40.79
C LEU A 142 -16.50 -93.40 41.38
N GLU A 143 -16.45 -93.78 42.66
CA GLU A 143 -15.23 -94.20 43.36
C GLU A 143 -15.54 -95.35 44.31
N ALA A 144 -14.72 -96.40 44.29
CA ALA A 144 -14.81 -97.50 45.24
C ALA A 144 -14.30 -97.08 46.63
N ILE A 145 -15.13 -97.23 47.66
CA ILE A 145 -14.80 -96.95 49.06
C ILE A 145 -14.09 -98.16 49.69
N ARG A 146 -14.54 -99.37 49.35
CA ARG A 146 -13.99 -100.67 49.80
C ARG A 146 -13.81 -101.61 48.61
N ASN A 147 -12.91 -102.59 48.72
CA ASN A 147 -12.69 -103.57 47.64
C ASN A 147 -13.96 -104.44 47.44
N PHE A 148 -14.39 -104.65 46.20
CA PHE A 148 -15.56 -105.50 45.90
C PHE A 148 -15.51 -106.15 44.51
N GLU A 149 -16.32 -107.19 44.29
CA GLU A 149 -16.56 -107.73 42.95
C GLU A 149 -17.76 -107.00 42.33
N ASP A 150 -17.50 -106.20 41.30
CA ASP A 150 -18.53 -105.60 40.46
C ASP A 150 -18.95 -106.57 39.34
N THR A 151 -20.22 -106.53 38.96
CA THR A 151 -20.77 -107.29 37.82
C THR A 151 -21.21 -106.30 36.76
N ILE A 152 -20.41 -106.18 35.71
CA ILE A 152 -20.65 -105.27 34.57
C ILE A 152 -21.10 -106.11 33.37
N LEU A 153 -22.02 -105.57 32.58
CA LEU A 153 -22.45 -106.18 31.32
C LEU A 153 -21.51 -105.73 30.20
N GLU A 154 -20.68 -106.65 29.71
CA GLU A 154 -19.79 -106.46 28.57
C GLU A 154 -20.25 -107.44 27.48
N ASP A 155 -20.61 -106.95 26.28
CA ASP A 155 -21.27 -107.72 25.22
C ASP A 155 -22.48 -108.56 25.69
N ASN A 156 -23.34 -107.95 26.52
CA ASN A 156 -24.49 -108.58 27.20
C ASN A 156 -24.14 -109.80 28.09
N LYS A 157 -22.86 -110.01 28.43
CA LYS A 157 -22.40 -111.06 29.34
C LYS A 157 -22.03 -110.46 30.70
N PRO A 158 -22.43 -111.07 31.83
CA PRO A 158 -22.04 -110.60 33.16
C PRO A 158 -20.56 -110.92 33.44
N LYS A 159 -19.71 -109.89 33.33
CA LYS A 159 -18.28 -109.95 33.64
C LYS A 159 -18.04 -109.49 35.07
N LYS A 160 -17.40 -110.34 35.88
CA LYS A 160 -16.94 -109.98 37.22
C LYS A 160 -15.63 -109.19 37.14
N ILE A 161 -15.63 -107.97 37.68
CA ILE A 161 -14.47 -107.07 37.73
C ILE A 161 -14.18 -106.78 39.21
N LYS A 162 -12.95 -107.03 39.65
CA LYS A 162 -12.52 -106.74 41.02
C LYS A 162 -12.13 -105.27 41.15
N ARG A 163 -12.99 -104.47 41.78
CA ARG A 163 -12.75 -103.06 42.06
C ARG A 163 -11.92 -102.90 43.32
N ILE A 164 -10.94 -102.00 43.27
CA ILE A 164 -10.02 -101.69 44.39
C ILE A 164 -10.42 -100.35 45.02
N ALA A 165 -10.31 -100.21 46.35
CA ALA A 165 -10.58 -98.95 47.04
C ALA A 165 -9.74 -97.79 46.45
N GLY A 166 -10.39 -96.66 46.16
CA GLY A 166 -9.79 -95.50 45.48
C GLY A 166 -9.77 -95.58 43.95
N GLU A 167 -10.20 -96.70 43.35
CA GLU A 167 -10.44 -96.81 41.91
C GLU A 167 -11.65 -95.96 41.50
N GLN A 168 -11.57 -95.30 40.35
CA GLN A 168 -12.60 -94.39 39.84
C GLN A 168 -13.01 -94.77 38.42
N TRP A 169 -14.30 -94.65 38.11
CA TRP A 169 -14.85 -94.89 36.76
C TRP A 169 -16.08 -94.02 36.50
N TYR A 170 -16.56 -94.01 35.26
CA TYR A 170 -17.82 -93.36 34.90
C TYR A 170 -18.98 -94.34 34.81
N PHE A 171 -20.13 -93.93 35.32
CA PHE A 171 -21.43 -94.40 34.86
C PHE A 171 -21.96 -93.37 33.85
N ILE A 172 -21.98 -93.74 32.57
CA ILE A 172 -22.35 -92.86 31.45
C ILE A 172 -23.85 -92.99 31.21
N GLY A 173 -24.55 -91.88 30.97
CA GLY A 173 -25.97 -91.88 30.62
C GLY A 173 -26.23 -92.21 29.13
N PRO A 174 -27.50 -92.43 28.73
CA PRO A 174 -28.70 -92.32 29.55
C PRO A 174 -28.93 -93.56 30.44
N GLY A 175 -29.25 -93.34 31.72
CA GLY A 175 -29.55 -94.45 32.63
C GLY A 175 -29.85 -94.03 34.08
N THR A 176 -30.49 -94.92 34.83
CA THR A 176 -30.75 -94.72 36.27
C THR A 176 -29.67 -95.44 37.08
N TYR A 177 -28.85 -94.66 37.79
CA TYR A 177 -27.82 -95.23 38.67
C TYR A 177 -28.45 -95.84 39.93
N ILE A 178 -28.24 -97.15 40.10
CA ILE A 178 -28.57 -97.89 41.33
C ILE A 178 -27.35 -97.75 42.28
N PRO A 179 -27.50 -97.11 43.45
CA PRO A 179 -26.41 -96.92 44.37
C PRO A 179 -25.98 -98.25 45.01
N ARG A 180 -24.70 -98.33 45.40
CA ARG A 180 -24.10 -99.44 46.15
C ARG A 180 -23.37 -98.88 47.37
N VAL A 181 -23.28 -99.69 48.44
CA VAL A 181 -22.63 -99.28 49.70
C VAL A 181 -21.11 -99.14 49.52
N GLU A 182 -20.57 -99.86 48.53
CA GLU A 182 -19.16 -99.88 48.17
C GLU A 182 -18.73 -98.66 47.34
N VAL A 183 -19.65 -97.82 46.86
CA VAL A 183 -19.39 -96.86 45.77
C VAL A 183 -19.91 -95.45 46.10
N ALA A 184 -18.99 -94.49 46.21
CA ALA A 184 -19.30 -93.07 46.32
C ALA A 184 -19.53 -92.44 44.93
N ILE A 185 -20.43 -91.47 44.83
CA ILE A 185 -20.52 -90.53 43.70
C ILE A 185 -19.67 -89.30 44.05
N LYS A 186 -18.65 -88.98 43.25
CA LYS A 186 -17.80 -87.79 43.47
C LYS A 186 -18.33 -86.54 42.78
N GLU A 187 -18.67 -86.65 41.49
CA GLU A 187 -19.08 -85.51 40.66
C GLU A 187 -19.99 -85.95 39.50
N THR A 188 -20.77 -85.02 38.93
CA THR A 188 -21.49 -85.22 37.67
C THR A 188 -20.77 -84.45 36.58
N VAL A 189 -20.14 -85.16 35.65
CA VAL A 189 -19.43 -84.61 34.49
C VAL A 189 -20.41 -84.42 33.34
N ARG A 190 -20.15 -83.42 32.49
CA ARG A 190 -20.88 -83.16 31.25
C ARG A 190 -19.92 -83.16 30.07
N ASN A 191 -20.47 -83.43 28.90
CA ASN A 191 -19.86 -83.14 27.62
C ASN A 191 -19.38 -81.67 27.51
N SER A 192 -18.35 -81.46 26.70
CA SER A 192 -17.85 -80.16 26.25
C SER A 192 -18.07 -80.06 24.74
N ILE A 193 -18.70 -78.98 24.27
CA ILE A 193 -19.01 -78.81 22.84
C ILE A 193 -17.79 -78.21 22.14
N ILE A 194 -17.32 -78.86 21.08
CA ILE A 194 -16.21 -78.45 20.22
C ILE A 194 -16.80 -77.94 18.90
N LEU A 195 -16.54 -76.67 18.59
CA LEU A 195 -16.94 -76.02 17.34
C LEU A 195 -15.88 -76.22 16.26
N SER A 196 -16.27 -76.16 14.98
CA SER A 196 -15.35 -76.32 13.83
C SER A 196 -14.16 -75.35 13.79
N ASN A 197 -14.32 -74.15 14.36
CA ASN A 197 -13.25 -73.16 14.51
C ASN A 197 -12.53 -73.22 15.87
N ALA A 198 -12.60 -74.34 16.59
CA ALA A 198 -11.99 -74.51 17.90
C ALA A 198 -11.49 -75.95 18.13
N ALA A 199 -10.61 -76.10 19.12
CA ALA A 199 -10.19 -77.40 19.65
C ALA A 199 -10.25 -77.39 21.18
N LEU A 200 -10.55 -78.52 21.81
CA LEU A 200 -10.55 -78.63 23.27
C LEU A 200 -9.16 -78.98 23.77
N LYS A 201 -8.54 -78.10 24.57
CA LYS A 201 -7.27 -78.39 25.22
C LYS A 201 -7.49 -79.26 26.46
N LEU A 202 -6.87 -80.43 26.46
CA LEU A 202 -6.87 -81.40 27.55
C LEU A 202 -5.49 -81.48 28.22
N ARG A 203 -5.47 -82.02 29.43
CA ARG A 203 -4.28 -82.30 30.21
C ARG A 203 -4.42 -83.61 30.99
N ALA A 204 -3.42 -84.47 30.93
CA ALA A 204 -3.39 -85.74 31.64
C ALA A 204 -3.23 -85.55 33.17
N ARG A 205 -4.16 -86.08 33.96
CA ARG A 205 -4.10 -86.18 35.43
C ARG A 205 -3.15 -87.28 35.90
N ARG A 206 -3.05 -88.35 35.12
CA ARG A 206 -2.21 -89.55 35.29
C ARG A 206 -1.76 -90.03 33.91
N GLU A 207 -0.90 -91.04 33.86
CA GLU A 207 -0.63 -91.74 32.60
C GLU A 207 -1.92 -92.44 32.12
N CYS A 208 -2.37 -92.09 30.91
CA CYS A 208 -3.64 -92.54 30.35
C CYS A 208 -3.55 -92.73 28.82
N ILE A 209 -4.60 -93.29 28.23
CA ILE A 209 -4.75 -93.38 26.77
C ILE A 209 -5.82 -92.35 26.38
N ASP A 210 -5.50 -91.48 25.43
CA ASP A 210 -6.44 -90.47 24.93
C ASP A 210 -7.48 -91.07 23.97
N CYS A 211 -8.47 -90.25 23.59
CA CYS A 211 -9.52 -90.63 22.66
C CYS A 211 -9.03 -91.11 21.28
N ASP A 212 -7.80 -90.80 20.87
CA ASP A 212 -7.18 -91.20 19.60
C ASP A 212 -6.31 -92.47 19.75
N GLY A 213 -6.24 -93.06 20.95
CA GLY A 213 -5.44 -94.25 21.25
C GLY A 213 -3.97 -93.96 21.58
N LYS A 214 -3.57 -92.70 21.81
CA LYS A 214 -2.19 -92.31 22.13
C LYS A 214 -1.97 -92.35 23.64
N THR A 215 -0.84 -92.91 24.08
CA THR A 215 -0.39 -92.87 25.48
C THR A 215 0.04 -91.45 25.86
N ARG A 216 -0.56 -90.88 26.90
CA ARG A 216 -0.29 -89.53 27.43
C ARG A 216 0.34 -89.63 28.81
N LYS A 217 1.41 -88.88 29.05
CA LYS A 217 2.11 -88.86 30.34
C LYS A 217 1.46 -87.88 31.31
N THR A 218 1.55 -88.14 32.62
CA THR A 218 1.07 -87.22 33.67
C THR A 218 1.54 -85.78 33.44
N GLY A 219 0.59 -84.84 33.33
CA GLY A 219 0.86 -83.42 33.08
C GLY A 219 1.07 -83.04 31.61
N GLU A 220 1.07 -84.00 30.67
CA GLU A 220 1.07 -83.72 29.23
C GLU A 220 -0.23 -83.02 28.81
N GLU A 221 -0.13 -82.08 27.87
CA GLU A 221 -1.26 -81.33 27.32
C GLU A 221 -1.37 -81.59 25.81
N TRP A 222 -2.59 -81.70 25.27
CA TRP A 222 -2.87 -81.87 23.84
C TRP A 222 -4.20 -81.24 23.45
N LEU A 223 -4.47 -81.16 22.14
CA LEU A 223 -5.75 -80.69 21.58
C LEU A 223 -6.59 -81.86 21.05
N VAL A 224 -7.89 -81.86 21.36
CA VAL A 224 -8.90 -82.63 20.64
C VAL A 224 -9.57 -81.73 19.61
N ARG A 225 -9.41 -82.09 18.33
CA ARG A 225 -9.89 -81.30 17.17
C ARG A 225 -11.15 -81.90 16.52
N ARG A 226 -11.82 -82.88 17.14
CA ARG A 226 -13.07 -83.47 16.64
C ARG A 226 -14.26 -82.57 16.99
N GLU A 227 -15.06 -82.22 15.99
CA GLU A 227 -16.28 -81.43 16.17
C GLU A 227 -17.36 -82.21 16.93
N GLY A 228 -18.25 -81.49 17.62
CA GLY A 228 -19.38 -82.07 18.35
C GLY A 228 -19.14 -82.20 19.86
N GLU A 229 -19.74 -83.22 20.48
CA GLU A 229 -19.73 -83.38 21.93
C GLU A 229 -18.59 -84.28 22.41
N TYR A 230 -17.71 -83.74 23.25
CA TYR A 230 -16.61 -84.49 23.87
C TYR A 230 -16.86 -84.72 25.36
N LEU A 231 -17.00 -85.98 25.78
CA LEU A 231 -17.03 -86.36 27.20
C LEU A 231 -15.59 -86.73 27.64
N PRO A 232 -14.97 -85.97 28.57
CA PRO A 232 -13.61 -86.26 29.02
C PRO A 232 -13.49 -87.59 29.76
N ASN A 233 -12.37 -88.28 29.57
CA ASN A 233 -12.04 -89.49 30.32
C ASN A 233 -11.63 -89.17 31.77
N ILE A 234 -11.60 -90.17 32.66
CA ILE A 234 -11.45 -90.04 34.12
C ILE A 234 -10.17 -89.28 34.50
N ASP A 235 -9.10 -89.51 33.73
CA ASP A 235 -7.79 -88.88 33.90
C ASP A 235 -7.52 -87.73 32.90
N GLU A 236 -8.53 -87.25 32.18
CA GLU A 236 -8.44 -86.06 31.34
C GLU A 236 -8.98 -84.82 32.08
N ILE A 237 -8.16 -83.78 32.17
CA ILE A 237 -8.54 -82.48 32.73
C ILE A 237 -8.77 -81.53 31.55
N VAL A 238 -10.01 -81.07 31.39
CA VAL A 238 -10.32 -79.97 30.46
C VAL A 238 -9.64 -78.69 30.94
N VAL A 239 -8.81 -78.10 30.07
CA VAL A 239 -8.16 -76.81 30.32
C VAL A 239 -9.00 -75.68 29.72
N GLY A 240 -9.58 -75.88 28.54
CA GLY A 240 -10.47 -74.94 27.87
C GLY A 240 -10.40 -75.02 26.34
N PRO A 241 -11.27 -74.32 25.60
CA PRO A 241 -11.21 -74.25 24.15
C PRO A 241 -10.08 -73.33 23.67
N VAL A 242 -9.41 -73.72 22.58
CA VAL A 242 -8.47 -72.91 21.80
C VAL A 242 -9.14 -72.58 20.47
N GLN A 243 -9.19 -71.30 20.10
CA GLN A 243 -9.82 -70.84 18.86
C GLN A 243 -8.85 -70.83 17.67
N ALA A 244 -9.39 -71.01 16.47
CA ALA A 244 -8.65 -70.87 15.22
C ALA A 244 -8.34 -69.39 14.93
N VAL A 245 -7.12 -69.10 14.49
CA VAL A 245 -6.79 -67.83 13.84
C VAL A 245 -7.18 -67.93 12.37
N VAL A 246 -7.95 -66.96 11.87
CA VAL A 246 -8.42 -66.92 10.49
C VAL A 246 -7.34 -66.30 9.59
N LEU A 247 -6.97 -66.99 8.52
CA LEU A 247 -5.87 -66.64 7.62
C LEU A 247 -6.40 -66.06 6.31
N VAL A 248 -6.10 -64.79 6.08
CA VAL A 248 -6.49 -64.00 4.90
C VAL A 248 -5.26 -63.78 4.02
N ARG A 249 -5.41 -63.56 2.70
CA ARG A 249 -4.28 -63.32 1.78
C ARG A 249 -3.31 -62.22 2.23
N GLU A 250 -3.81 -61.21 2.95
CA GLU A 250 -3.02 -60.09 3.48
C GLU A 250 -2.26 -60.40 4.78
N LYS A 251 -2.52 -61.55 5.42
CA LYS A 251 -2.03 -61.90 6.75
C LYS A 251 -1.45 -63.32 6.81
N ALA A 252 -0.24 -63.42 7.38
CA ALA A 252 0.32 -64.66 7.88
C ALA A 252 0.37 -64.63 9.41
N VAL A 253 0.32 -65.81 10.05
CA VAL A 253 0.55 -65.95 11.50
C VAL A 253 1.99 -66.41 11.73
N HIS A 254 2.71 -65.69 12.59
CA HIS A 254 4.06 -66.02 13.00
C HIS A 254 4.03 -66.92 14.23
N LEU A 255 4.59 -68.11 14.10
CA LEU A 255 4.66 -69.14 15.13
C LEU A 255 6.12 -69.43 15.54
N GLN A 256 6.30 -69.81 16.79
CA GLN A 256 7.56 -70.27 17.38
C GLN A 256 7.33 -71.63 18.07
N ALA A 257 8.19 -72.62 17.79
CA ALA A 257 8.09 -73.94 18.40
C ALA A 257 8.64 -73.96 19.84
N VAL A 258 7.79 -74.32 20.81
CA VAL A 258 8.15 -74.42 22.23
C VAL A 258 8.95 -75.70 22.53
N LYS A 259 8.76 -76.74 21.71
CA LYS A 259 9.45 -78.04 21.78
C LYS A 259 9.66 -78.58 20.37
N THR A 260 10.54 -79.57 20.21
CA THR A 260 10.63 -80.33 18.96
C THR A 260 9.39 -81.19 18.79
N PHE A 261 8.66 -81.01 17.68
CA PHE A 261 7.43 -81.74 17.37
C PHE A 261 7.17 -81.75 15.85
N LYS A 262 6.12 -82.46 15.42
CA LYS A 262 5.64 -82.44 14.03
C LYS A 262 4.36 -81.63 13.96
N ASP A 263 4.33 -80.60 13.11
CA ASP A 263 3.17 -79.73 12.96
C ASP A 263 2.01 -80.42 12.21
N ILE A 264 0.84 -79.76 12.17
CA ILE A 264 -0.37 -80.29 11.52
C ILE A 264 -0.23 -80.46 9.99
N TYR A 265 0.72 -79.74 9.37
CA TYR A 265 1.05 -79.85 7.94
C TYR A 265 2.07 -80.97 7.67
N GLY A 266 2.61 -81.58 8.73
CA GLY A 266 3.54 -82.70 8.68
C GLY A 266 5.01 -82.29 8.62
N VAL A 267 5.37 -81.03 8.89
CA VAL A 267 6.76 -80.55 8.96
C VAL A 267 7.30 -80.79 10.38
N GLU A 268 8.53 -81.27 10.48
CA GLU A 268 9.24 -81.35 11.77
C GLU A 268 9.79 -79.96 12.14
N ARG A 269 9.38 -79.45 13.31
CA ARG A 269 9.83 -78.18 13.89
C ARG A 269 10.67 -78.48 15.13
N LYS A 270 11.84 -77.89 15.26
CA LYS A 270 12.71 -78.00 16.44
C LYS A 270 12.38 -76.91 17.45
N ALA A 271 12.69 -77.16 18.72
CA ALA A 271 12.50 -76.15 19.76
C ALA A 271 13.28 -74.86 19.44
N GLY A 272 12.57 -73.73 19.33
CA GLY A 272 13.11 -72.43 18.93
C GLY A 272 12.96 -72.09 17.44
N ASP A 273 12.57 -73.03 16.57
CA ASP A 273 12.29 -72.73 15.16
C ASP A 273 11.11 -71.77 15.04
N GLU A 274 11.18 -70.84 14.08
CA GLU A 274 10.11 -69.88 13.77
C GLU A 274 9.67 -70.00 12.31
N TRP A 275 8.37 -69.86 12.05
CA TRP A 275 7.82 -69.91 10.69
C TRP A 275 6.54 -69.08 10.56
N LEU A 276 6.11 -68.90 9.31
CA LEU A 276 4.81 -68.32 8.98
C LEU A 276 3.84 -69.41 8.52
N VAL A 277 2.58 -69.28 8.93
CA VAL A 277 1.44 -70.00 8.33
C VAL A 277 0.65 -68.98 7.51
N THR A 278 0.46 -69.28 6.22
CA THR A 278 -0.24 -68.40 5.26
C THR A 278 -1.60 -68.98 4.86
N SER A 279 -2.45 -68.14 4.24
CA SER A 279 -3.74 -68.53 3.66
C SER A 279 -3.62 -69.63 2.59
N GLU A 280 -2.43 -69.86 2.03
CA GLU A 280 -2.14 -70.93 1.07
C GLU A 280 -2.00 -72.31 1.73
N MET A 281 -1.57 -72.36 3.00
CA MET A 281 -1.47 -73.60 3.77
C MET A 281 -2.81 -74.02 4.38
N SER A 282 -3.59 -73.05 4.86
CA SER A 282 -4.95 -73.27 5.38
C SER A 282 -5.70 -71.94 5.53
N THR A 283 -7.03 -71.97 5.39
CA THR A 283 -7.91 -70.80 5.60
C THR A 283 -8.06 -70.41 7.07
N MET A 284 -7.82 -71.34 7.99
CA MET A 284 -7.73 -71.09 9.42
C MET A 284 -6.73 -72.07 10.05
N HIS A 285 -6.09 -71.64 11.14
CA HIS A 285 -5.10 -72.44 11.86
C HIS A 285 -5.37 -72.35 13.36
N ILE A 286 -5.59 -73.50 14.02
CA ILE A 286 -5.71 -73.59 15.49
C ILE A 286 -4.31 -73.93 16.03
N PRO A 287 -3.64 -73.01 16.77
CA PRO A 287 -2.29 -73.24 17.31
C PRO A 287 -2.28 -74.42 18.28
N ASP A 288 -1.40 -75.38 18.04
CA ASP A 288 -1.20 -76.54 18.89
C ASP A 288 -0.44 -76.20 20.18
N VAL A 289 -0.39 -77.15 21.12
CA VAL A 289 0.17 -76.97 22.46
C VAL A 289 1.66 -76.57 22.45
N TYR A 290 2.38 -76.91 21.38
CA TYR A 290 3.80 -76.57 21.21
C TYR A 290 4.02 -75.40 20.24
N GLU A 291 2.96 -74.77 19.75
CA GLU A 291 3.01 -73.60 18.86
C GLU A 291 2.69 -72.33 19.64
N LYS A 292 3.69 -71.46 19.81
CA LYS A 292 3.52 -70.15 20.43
C LYS A 292 3.30 -69.11 19.34
N VAL A 293 2.12 -68.50 19.33
CA VAL A 293 1.83 -67.34 18.46
C VAL A 293 2.69 -66.15 18.91
N MET A 294 3.50 -65.64 17.99
CA MET A 294 4.35 -64.46 18.18
C MET A 294 3.69 -63.18 17.65
N GLY A 295 2.91 -63.29 16.57
CA GLY A 295 2.12 -62.17 16.02
C GLY A 295 1.48 -62.46 14.67
N GLU A 296 0.89 -61.42 14.07
CA GLU A 296 0.45 -61.40 12.67
C GLU A 296 1.48 -60.63 11.82
N VAL A 297 1.90 -61.20 10.69
CA VAL A 297 2.75 -60.55 9.69
C VAL A 297 1.87 -60.15 8.50
N ARG A 298 1.92 -58.88 8.10
CA ARG A 298 1.20 -58.38 6.92
C ARG A 298 2.00 -58.66 5.65
N ILE A 299 1.28 -58.86 4.55
CA ILE A 299 1.90 -59.00 3.23
C ILE A 299 2.62 -57.69 2.85
N THR A 300 3.81 -57.83 2.27
CA THR A 300 4.59 -56.72 1.68
C THR A 300 4.32 -56.71 0.19
N GLU A 301 3.78 -55.60 -0.31
CA GLU A 301 3.44 -55.43 -1.72
C GLU A 301 4.37 -54.40 -2.36
N LEU A 302 4.96 -54.77 -3.50
CA LEU A 302 5.74 -53.88 -4.36
C LEU A 302 4.98 -53.66 -5.66
N THR A 303 4.72 -52.40 -6.01
CA THR A 303 4.26 -52.04 -7.35
C THR A 303 5.38 -52.22 -8.39
N SER A 304 5.08 -52.12 -9.68
CA SER A 304 6.10 -52.19 -10.75
C SER A 304 7.15 -51.07 -10.66
N MET A 305 6.80 -49.92 -10.07
CA MET A 305 7.70 -48.79 -9.85
C MET A 305 8.38 -48.83 -8.47
N GLN A 306 8.41 -49.98 -7.79
CA GLN A 306 8.98 -50.13 -6.45
C GLN A 306 9.91 -51.33 -6.31
N TYR A 307 10.86 -51.19 -5.39
CA TYR A 307 11.80 -52.21 -4.98
C TYR A 307 12.08 -52.12 -3.48
N CYS A 308 12.62 -53.19 -2.91
CA CYS A 308 13.16 -53.17 -1.55
C CYS A 308 14.43 -54.03 -1.46
N VAL A 309 15.14 -53.89 -0.34
CA VAL A 309 16.31 -54.70 -0.01
C VAL A 309 16.04 -55.37 1.33
N ILE A 310 15.93 -56.70 1.30
CA ILE A 310 15.85 -57.54 2.50
C ILE A 310 17.28 -57.74 3.02
N LEU A 311 17.50 -57.42 4.30
CA LEU A 311 18.67 -57.84 5.06
C LEU A 311 18.42 -59.21 5.67
N ASP A 312 19.50 -59.97 5.81
CA ASP A 312 19.51 -61.29 6.47
C ASP A 312 18.46 -62.25 5.85
N PRO A 313 18.45 -62.45 4.52
CA PRO A 313 17.40 -63.16 3.80
C PRO A 313 17.37 -64.65 4.09
N ILE A 314 16.20 -65.28 3.92
CA ILE A 314 16.02 -66.73 4.05
C ILE A 314 16.00 -67.41 2.67
N ASP A 315 16.62 -68.58 2.61
CA ASP A 315 16.67 -69.49 1.45
C ASP A 315 15.53 -70.52 1.45
N SER A 316 15.37 -71.25 0.33
CA SER A 316 14.46 -72.40 0.21
C SER A 316 14.61 -73.44 1.32
N ASP A 317 15.83 -73.57 1.84
CA ASP A 317 16.22 -74.54 2.87
C ASP A 317 15.88 -74.07 4.29
N GLY A 318 15.18 -72.94 4.45
CA GLY A 318 14.82 -72.36 5.75
C GLY A 318 16.00 -71.76 6.53
N LYS A 319 17.17 -71.61 5.91
CA LYS A 319 18.38 -71.03 6.53
C LYS A 319 18.44 -69.52 6.29
N GLN A 320 18.82 -68.77 7.32
CA GLN A 320 19.00 -67.32 7.26
C GLN A 320 20.45 -66.95 6.93
N HIS A 321 20.65 -66.14 5.90
CA HIS A 321 21.96 -65.65 5.48
C HIS A 321 22.32 -64.32 6.14
N LEU A 322 22.75 -64.41 7.41
CA LEU A 322 23.16 -63.25 8.20
C LEU A 322 24.21 -62.39 7.47
N GLY A 323 23.98 -61.08 7.44
CA GLY A 323 24.83 -60.09 6.76
C GLY A 323 24.64 -59.96 5.25
N GLN A 324 23.91 -60.88 4.59
CA GLN A 324 23.62 -60.77 3.16
C GLN A 324 22.43 -59.83 2.87
N LYS A 325 22.32 -59.42 1.59
CA LYS A 325 21.28 -58.51 1.10
C LYS A 325 20.61 -59.07 -0.16
N LYS A 326 19.29 -59.17 -0.15
CA LYS A 326 18.46 -59.69 -1.26
C LYS A 326 17.57 -58.57 -1.77
N MET A 327 17.88 -58.05 -2.95
CA MET A 327 17.08 -57.04 -3.63
C MET A 327 15.86 -57.69 -4.29
N ILE A 328 14.68 -57.13 -4.07
CA ILE A 328 13.43 -57.53 -4.73
C ILE A 328 12.87 -56.32 -5.46
N VAL A 329 12.70 -56.42 -6.77
CA VAL A 329 11.99 -55.46 -7.62
C VAL A 329 10.59 -56.00 -7.90
N GLY A 330 9.58 -55.11 -7.90
CA GLY A 330 8.20 -55.45 -8.19
C GLY A 330 7.89 -55.63 -9.70
N PRO A 331 6.64 -55.90 -10.07
CA PRO A 331 5.49 -56.08 -9.18
C PRO A 331 5.53 -57.45 -8.47
N LYS A 332 5.52 -57.46 -7.14
CA LYS A 332 5.61 -58.68 -6.31
C LYS A 332 4.90 -58.50 -4.97
N GLN A 333 4.25 -59.56 -4.50
CA GLN A 333 3.68 -59.67 -3.15
C GLN A 333 4.41 -60.80 -2.41
N PHE A 334 4.81 -60.60 -1.15
CA PHE A 334 5.47 -61.62 -0.33
C PHE A 334 5.34 -61.31 1.16
N PHE A 335 5.56 -62.30 2.03
CA PHE A 335 5.72 -62.08 3.47
C PHE A 335 7.21 -62.09 3.84
N LEU A 336 7.64 -61.13 4.66
CA LEU A 336 8.96 -61.15 5.30
C LEU A 336 9.02 -62.36 6.24
N GLN A 337 10.00 -63.23 6.04
CA GLN A 337 10.19 -64.42 6.88
C GLN A 337 10.73 -64.04 8.27
N PRO A 338 10.59 -64.90 9.29
CA PRO A 338 11.09 -64.61 10.64
C PRO A 338 12.58 -64.28 10.63
N GLY A 339 12.94 -63.11 11.15
CA GLY A 339 14.31 -62.58 11.12
C GLY A 339 14.65 -61.71 9.90
N GLU A 340 13.90 -61.77 8.80
CA GLU A 340 14.08 -60.85 7.66
C GLU A 340 13.62 -59.42 8.00
N ARG A 341 14.29 -58.43 7.43
CA ARG A 341 13.98 -57.00 7.65
C ARG A 341 14.34 -56.15 6.43
N LEU A 342 13.57 -55.10 6.17
CA LEU A 342 13.84 -54.17 5.06
C LEU A 342 14.89 -53.13 5.46
N GLU A 343 15.95 -52.94 4.66
CA GLU A 343 17.03 -52.00 4.97
C GLU A 343 16.56 -50.54 5.04
N LYS A 344 15.65 -50.16 4.13
CA LYS A 344 15.09 -48.81 3.99
C LYS A 344 13.59 -48.81 3.70
N GLY A 345 12.89 -49.86 4.15
CA GLY A 345 11.49 -50.10 3.79
C GLY A 345 11.31 -50.41 2.30
N ILE A 346 10.17 -49.99 1.75
CA ILE A 346 9.88 -49.97 0.31
C ILE A 346 10.44 -48.67 -0.27
N GLN A 347 11.12 -48.75 -1.42
CA GLN A 347 11.72 -47.61 -2.12
C GLN A 347 11.17 -47.54 -3.55
N ASP A 348 10.91 -46.34 -4.04
CA ASP A 348 10.49 -46.12 -5.42
C ASP A 348 11.69 -46.19 -6.39
N VAL A 349 11.46 -46.74 -7.58
CA VAL A 349 12.44 -46.85 -8.66
C VAL A 349 12.81 -45.45 -9.16
N PHE A 350 14.08 -45.20 -9.43
CA PHE A 350 14.51 -43.88 -9.91
C PHE A 350 14.07 -43.67 -11.37
N LEU A 351 13.04 -42.85 -11.54
CA LEU A 351 12.63 -42.31 -12.84
C LEU A 351 13.51 -41.10 -13.16
N LEU A 352 14.25 -41.17 -14.27
CA LEU A 352 15.13 -40.11 -14.77
C LEU A 352 14.60 -39.60 -16.11
N GLY A 353 14.39 -38.29 -16.21
CA GLY A 353 14.10 -37.61 -17.48
C GLY A 353 15.36 -37.41 -18.34
N GLU A 354 15.18 -36.89 -19.56
CA GLU A 354 16.27 -36.65 -20.53
C GLU A 354 17.35 -35.69 -20.01
N GLN A 355 16.94 -34.72 -19.20
CA GLN A 355 17.80 -33.70 -18.59
C GLN A 355 18.39 -34.12 -17.23
N GLU A 356 18.25 -35.38 -16.83
CA GLU A 356 18.63 -35.88 -15.51
C GLU A 356 19.64 -37.02 -15.54
N ALA A 357 20.46 -37.09 -14.49
CA ALA A 357 21.36 -38.19 -14.25
C ALA A 357 21.48 -38.51 -12.74
N LEU A 358 21.86 -39.74 -12.41
CA LEU A 358 22.32 -40.10 -11.06
C LEU A 358 23.84 -40.17 -11.05
N LEU A 359 24.47 -39.49 -10.08
CA LEU A 359 25.86 -39.74 -9.72
C LEU A 359 25.90 -40.96 -8.80
N LEU A 360 26.60 -42.00 -9.24
CA LEU A 360 26.72 -43.27 -8.55
C LEU A 360 28.14 -43.46 -7.99
N ARG A 361 28.26 -44.21 -6.89
CA ARG A 361 29.52 -44.69 -6.31
C ARG A 361 29.50 -46.20 -6.15
N CYS A 362 30.57 -46.85 -6.57
CA CYS A 362 30.81 -48.26 -6.30
C CYS A 362 31.22 -48.45 -4.82
N LYS A 363 30.57 -49.35 -4.08
CA LYS A 363 31.01 -49.77 -2.73
C LYS A 363 31.84 -51.04 -2.76
N GLU A 364 31.40 -52.02 -3.53
CA GLU A 364 32.00 -53.34 -3.67
C GLU A 364 32.26 -53.62 -5.15
N LYS A 365 33.32 -54.37 -5.48
CA LYS A 365 33.66 -54.69 -6.86
C LYS A 365 32.54 -55.51 -7.53
N PHE A 366 31.93 -54.98 -8.58
CA PHE A 366 30.87 -55.65 -9.32
C PHE A 366 30.96 -55.39 -10.83
N TYR A 367 30.18 -56.16 -11.60
CA TYR A 367 30.07 -56.02 -13.06
C TYR A 367 28.71 -55.43 -13.42
N GLU A 368 28.69 -54.20 -13.93
CA GLU A 368 27.51 -53.58 -14.50
C GLU A 368 27.33 -54.08 -15.94
N VAL A 369 26.12 -54.52 -16.32
CA VAL A 369 25.81 -54.78 -17.73
C VAL A 369 25.22 -53.51 -18.31
N ASP A 370 25.98 -52.83 -19.18
CA ASP A 370 25.54 -51.56 -19.79
C ASP A 370 24.35 -51.84 -20.75
N PRO A 371 23.12 -51.38 -20.45
CA PRO A 371 21.91 -51.84 -21.17
C PRO A 371 21.92 -51.52 -22.67
N ILE A 372 22.64 -50.47 -23.08
CA ILE A 372 22.65 -49.97 -24.47
C ILE A 372 23.72 -50.69 -25.30
N LYS A 373 24.86 -51.05 -24.69
CA LYS A 373 26.02 -51.64 -25.37
C LYS A 373 26.18 -53.14 -25.09
N ASN A 374 25.35 -53.69 -24.21
CA ASN A 374 25.34 -55.07 -23.71
C ASN A 374 26.73 -55.57 -23.26
N LYS A 375 27.59 -54.65 -22.83
CA LYS A 375 28.98 -54.89 -22.44
C LYS A 375 29.07 -54.90 -20.92
N LYS A 376 29.79 -55.89 -20.37
CA LYS A 376 30.16 -55.88 -18.96
C LYS A 376 31.18 -54.76 -18.71
N VAL A 377 30.79 -53.79 -17.89
CA VAL A 377 31.65 -52.72 -17.38
C VAL A 377 32.03 -53.08 -15.95
N GLU A 378 33.32 -53.29 -15.74
CA GLU A 378 33.88 -53.57 -14.42
C GLU A 378 33.94 -52.27 -13.61
N ARG A 379 33.41 -52.29 -12.38
CA ARG A 379 33.40 -51.15 -11.47
C ARG A 379 34.24 -51.50 -10.24
N GLU A 380 35.38 -50.82 -10.09
CA GLU A 380 36.19 -50.91 -8.88
C GLU A 380 35.58 -50.06 -7.75
N PRO A 381 35.70 -50.49 -6.48
CA PRO A 381 35.18 -49.73 -5.33
C PRO A 381 35.75 -48.31 -5.30
N GLY A 382 34.90 -47.34 -4.94
CA GLY A 382 35.22 -45.91 -4.91
C GLY A 382 35.01 -45.18 -6.24
N ILE A 383 35.02 -45.86 -7.40
CA ILE A 383 34.77 -45.21 -8.70
C ILE A 383 33.39 -44.54 -8.72
N ARG A 384 33.35 -43.32 -9.27
CA ARG A 384 32.12 -42.57 -9.56
C ARG A 384 31.83 -42.56 -11.06
N TRP A 385 30.56 -42.69 -11.42
CA TRP A 385 30.07 -42.49 -12.79
C TRP A 385 28.67 -41.91 -12.78
N MET A 386 28.18 -41.47 -13.94
CA MET A 386 26.81 -40.99 -14.08
C MET A 386 25.97 -41.94 -14.92
N VAL A 387 24.69 -42.03 -14.52
CA VAL A 387 23.64 -42.78 -15.19
C VAL A 387 22.60 -41.78 -15.66
N TYR A 388 22.55 -41.55 -16.97
CA TYR A 388 21.66 -40.59 -17.64
C TYR A 388 20.28 -41.20 -17.90
N GLY A 389 19.25 -40.35 -17.94
CA GLY A 389 17.94 -40.68 -18.52
C GLY A 389 17.91 -40.55 -20.06
N PRO A 390 16.73 -40.70 -20.69
CA PRO A 390 15.45 -41.06 -20.07
C PRO A 390 15.41 -42.57 -19.77
N ARG A 391 15.46 -42.97 -18.49
CA ARG A 391 15.39 -44.39 -18.10
C ARG A 391 14.93 -44.60 -16.66
N GLN A 392 14.43 -45.80 -16.40
CA GLN A 392 14.18 -46.31 -15.05
C GLN A 392 15.47 -46.93 -14.52
N TYR A 393 15.81 -46.69 -13.25
CA TYR A 393 17.01 -47.24 -12.63
C TYR A 393 16.77 -47.74 -11.20
N VAL A 394 17.24 -48.96 -10.94
CA VAL A 394 17.31 -49.54 -9.60
C VAL A 394 18.79 -49.70 -9.24
N PRO A 395 19.30 -49.08 -8.15
CA PRO A 395 20.67 -49.30 -7.72
C PRO A 395 20.84 -50.74 -7.19
N PRO A 396 21.76 -51.55 -7.75
CA PRO A 396 22.10 -52.85 -7.16
C PRO A 396 22.80 -52.66 -5.82
N THR A 397 22.83 -53.70 -4.97
CA THR A 397 23.26 -53.60 -3.57
C THR A 397 24.71 -53.15 -3.38
N GLN A 398 25.58 -53.34 -4.38
CA GLN A 398 26.98 -52.91 -4.41
C GLN A 398 27.16 -51.42 -4.76
N VAL A 399 26.07 -50.70 -5.09
CA VAL A 399 26.10 -49.33 -5.61
C VAL A 399 25.32 -48.38 -4.71
N GLU A 400 25.88 -47.19 -4.55
CA GLU A 400 25.27 -46.09 -3.82
C GLU A 400 24.96 -44.92 -4.75
N VAL A 401 23.74 -44.41 -4.70
CA VAL A 401 23.38 -43.12 -5.31
C VAL A 401 23.93 -42.03 -4.40
N ILE A 402 24.82 -41.17 -4.92
CA ILE A 402 25.32 -39.99 -4.19
C ILE A 402 24.35 -38.82 -4.36
N GLU A 403 23.95 -38.53 -5.60
CA GLU A 403 23.33 -37.27 -6.00
C GLU A 403 22.44 -37.47 -7.23
N ARG A 404 21.28 -36.80 -7.28
CA ARG A 404 20.48 -36.63 -8.50
C ARG A 404 20.89 -35.29 -9.12
N ARG A 405 21.45 -35.33 -10.33
CA ARG A 405 21.91 -34.17 -11.09
C ARG A 405 20.93 -33.85 -12.21
N SER A 406 20.74 -32.57 -12.47
CA SER A 406 20.05 -32.06 -13.66
C SER A 406 21.03 -31.26 -14.53
N SER A 407 20.72 -31.10 -15.82
CA SER A 407 21.37 -30.06 -16.62
C SER A 407 20.97 -28.68 -16.10
N ILE A 408 21.94 -27.79 -15.90
CA ILE A 408 21.75 -26.41 -15.50
C ILE A 408 21.65 -25.56 -16.78
N PRO A 409 20.49 -24.97 -17.11
CA PRO A 409 20.40 -24.04 -18.23
C PRO A 409 21.13 -22.75 -17.87
N LEU A 410 22.03 -22.30 -18.74
CA LEU A 410 22.77 -21.05 -18.63
C LEU A 410 22.49 -20.21 -19.88
N ASN A 411 22.17 -18.94 -19.66
CA ASN A 411 22.04 -17.93 -20.71
C ASN A 411 23.42 -17.36 -21.06
N ASP A 412 23.58 -16.65 -22.19
CA ASP A 412 24.87 -16.08 -22.64
C ASP A 412 25.57 -15.20 -21.58
N ASN A 413 24.78 -14.50 -20.75
CA ASN A 413 25.22 -13.64 -19.66
C ASN A 413 25.26 -14.33 -18.28
N GLU A 414 25.05 -15.65 -18.21
CA GLU A 414 25.05 -16.43 -16.98
C GLU A 414 26.08 -17.57 -17.04
N GLY A 415 26.64 -17.89 -15.87
CA GLY A 415 27.59 -18.98 -15.76
C GLY A 415 27.69 -19.56 -14.36
N ILE A 416 28.43 -20.66 -14.24
CA ILE A 416 28.75 -21.35 -12.98
C ILE A 416 30.25 -21.61 -12.87
N TYR A 417 30.77 -21.61 -11.65
CA TYR A 417 32.11 -22.11 -11.38
C TYR A 417 32.05 -23.62 -11.14
N VAL A 418 32.80 -24.35 -11.95
CA VAL A 418 32.96 -25.80 -11.87
C VAL A 418 34.38 -26.11 -11.44
N ARG A 419 34.54 -27.03 -10.49
CA ARG A 419 35.84 -27.55 -10.04
C ARG A 419 35.93 -29.03 -10.36
N ASP A 420 37.01 -29.41 -11.02
CA ASP A 420 37.38 -30.81 -11.22
C ASP A 420 38.08 -31.33 -9.95
N LEU A 421 37.54 -32.40 -9.37
CA LEU A 421 38.06 -33.11 -8.20
C LEU A 421 39.38 -33.84 -8.50
N ASN A 422 39.64 -34.22 -9.76
CA ASN A 422 40.84 -34.96 -10.15
C ASN A 422 42.06 -34.05 -10.33
N THR A 423 41.89 -32.90 -11.00
CA THR A 423 42.98 -31.94 -11.23
C THR A 423 42.99 -30.76 -10.24
N GLY A 424 41.94 -30.60 -9.44
CA GLY A 424 41.73 -29.43 -8.57
C GLY A 424 41.42 -28.13 -9.30
N LYS A 425 41.43 -28.13 -10.65
CA LYS A 425 41.25 -26.94 -11.49
C LYS A 425 39.82 -26.41 -11.37
N VAL A 426 39.70 -25.11 -11.12
CA VAL A 426 38.44 -24.36 -11.21
C VAL A 426 38.36 -23.66 -12.57
N SER A 427 37.16 -23.65 -13.16
CA SER A 427 36.84 -22.96 -14.42
C SER A 427 35.40 -22.42 -14.39
N SER A 428 35.16 -21.28 -15.03
CA SER A 428 33.81 -20.77 -15.30
C SER A 428 33.27 -21.39 -16.59
N VAL A 429 32.06 -21.94 -16.54
CA VAL A 429 31.25 -22.32 -17.72
C VAL A 429 30.14 -21.28 -17.88
N ILE A 430 29.92 -20.79 -19.10
CA ILE A 430 29.09 -19.61 -19.41
C ILE A 430 28.33 -19.89 -20.72
N GLY A 431 27.07 -19.49 -20.84
CA GLY A 431 26.32 -19.50 -22.12
C GLY A 431 25.87 -20.85 -22.68
N GLU A 432 26.20 -21.98 -22.04
CA GLU A 432 25.78 -23.31 -22.49
C GLU A 432 25.01 -24.08 -21.40
N THR A 433 24.00 -24.87 -21.79
CA THR A 433 23.29 -25.73 -20.84
C THR A 433 24.21 -26.87 -20.39
N TYR A 434 24.66 -26.83 -19.13
CA TYR A 434 25.77 -27.66 -18.65
C TYR A 434 25.33 -28.69 -17.61
N MET A 435 25.83 -29.92 -17.72
CA MET A 435 25.67 -30.97 -16.69
C MET A 435 27.05 -31.37 -16.16
N LEU A 436 27.24 -31.21 -14.84
CA LEU A 436 28.48 -31.50 -14.12
C LEU A 436 28.95 -32.95 -14.37
N LYS A 437 30.19 -33.14 -14.86
CA LYS A 437 30.80 -34.48 -15.08
C LYS A 437 30.98 -35.25 -13.76
N PRO A 438 31.20 -36.58 -13.77
CA PRO A 438 31.22 -37.39 -12.53
C PRO A 438 32.32 -37.01 -11.52
N ASN A 439 33.37 -36.34 -12.02
CA ASN A 439 34.51 -35.78 -11.28
C ASN A 439 34.38 -34.28 -10.98
N GLU A 440 33.25 -33.64 -11.30
CA GLU A 440 33.04 -32.19 -11.14
C GLU A 440 32.06 -31.86 -10.01
N GLU A 441 32.36 -30.77 -9.30
CA GLU A 441 31.53 -30.14 -8.28
C GLU A 441 31.33 -28.64 -8.59
N LEU A 442 30.26 -28.03 -8.04
CA LEU A 442 30.07 -26.58 -8.07
C LEU A 442 31.01 -25.93 -7.05
N TRP A 443 31.79 -24.95 -7.49
CA TRP A 443 32.72 -24.22 -6.63
C TRP A 443 32.13 -22.89 -6.16
N GLN A 444 32.33 -22.54 -4.89
CA GLN A 444 31.84 -21.29 -4.34
C GLN A 444 32.94 -20.22 -4.39
N LYS A 445 32.68 -19.12 -5.14
CA LYS A 445 33.57 -17.96 -5.18
C LYS A 445 33.16 -16.94 -4.12
N ASP A 446 33.85 -17.00 -2.98
CA ASP A 446 33.85 -15.93 -1.99
C ASP A 446 34.44 -14.63 -2.54
N LEU A 447 33.96 -13.49 -2.03
CA LEU A 447 34.48 -12.16 -2.28
C LEU A 447 34.66 -11.41 -0.95
N PRO A 448 35.46 -10.32 -0.91
CA PRO A 448 35.51 -9.45 0.25
C PRO A 448 34.11 -8.90 0.60
N PRO A 449 33.72 -8.84 1.89
CA PRO A 449 32.35 -8.50 2.31
C PRO A 449 31.96 -7.03 2.05
N ILE A 450 32.90 -6.19 1.62
CA ILE A 450 32.63 -4.84 1.09
C ILE A 450 32.18 -4.95 -0.37
N VAL A 451 32.94 -5.68 -1.20
CA VAL A 451 32.64 -5.91 -2.63
C VAL A 451 31.32 -6.67 -2.80
N GLU A 452 31.05 -7.68 -1.97
CA GLU A 452 29.76 -8.41 -2.00
C GLU A 452 28.57 -7.50 -1.64
N LYS A 453 28.74 -6.53 -0.73
CA LYS A 453 27.72 -5.51 -0.44
C LYS A 453 27.53 -4.55 -1.62
N LEU A 454 28.61 -4.13 -2.29
CA LEU A 454 28.55 -3.17 -3.41
C LEU A 454 27.92 -3.80 -4.66
N ILE A 455 28.21 -5.07 -4.96
CA ILE A 455 27.53 -5.82 -6.04
C ILE A 455 26.06 -6.09 -5.65
N GLY A 456 25.77 -6.39 -4.38
CA GLY A 456 24.41 -6.50 -3.85
C GLY A 456 23.67 -5.15 -3.67
N GLN A 457 24.23 -4.06 -4.20
CA GLN A 457 23.62 -2.74 -4.27
C GLN A 457 23.40 -2.37 -5.74
N ASP A 458 22.29 -2.86 -6.30
CA ASP A 458 21.63 -2.28 -7.48
C ASP A 458 21.01 -0.90 -7.13
N GLU A 459 21.82 0.00 -6.54
CA GLU A 459 21.55 1.43 -6.52
C GLU A 459 22.35 2.03 -7.66
N ASP A 460 21.65 2.28 -8.76
CA ASP A 460 22.16 2.93 -9.97
C ASP A 460 22.89 4.23 -9.57
N ALA A 461 24.18 4.35 -9.92
CA ALA A 461 25.08 5.33 -9.31
C ALA A 461 24.66 6.80 -9.55
N LEU A 462 23.79 7.04 -10.54
CA LEU A 462 23.21 8.35 -10.83
C LEU A 462 21.86 8.59 -10.11
N SER A 463 21.20 7.57 -9.55
CA SER A 463 19.81 7.64 -9.06
C SER A 463 19.64 8.20 -7.65
N GLY A 464 20.72 8.70 -7.01
CA GLY A 464 20.77 9.20 -5.63
C GLY A 464 19.90 10.43 -5.29
N ARG A 465 18.89 10.75 -6.11
CA ARG A 465 17.91 11.83 -5.91
C ARG A 465 16.45 11.36 -5.80
N ALA A 466 16.16 10.06 -5.95
CA ALA A 466 14.81 9.51 -5.87
C ALA A 466 14.58 8.68 -4.59
N TRP A 467 13.95 9.27 -3.57
CA TRP A 467 13.60 8.61 -2.29
C TRP A 467 12.37 7.66 -2.40
N THR A 468 12.32 6.80 -3.41
CA THR A 468 11.26 5.80 -3.63
C THR A 468 11.76 4.38 -3.31
N ALA A 469 12.04 4.15 -2.03
CA ALA A 469 12.61 2.91 -1.50
C ALA A 469 11.66 1.69 -1.59
N LYS A 470 11.45 1.16 -2.79
CA LYS A 470 11.05 -0.24 -2.97
C LYS A 470 12.22 -1.13 -2.56
N LYS A 471 12.29 -1.49 -1.28
CA LYS A 471 13.12 -2.60 -0.79
C LYS A 471 12.68 -3.91 -1.43
N GLN A 472 13.16 -4.19 -2.64
CA GLN A 472 13.24 -5.57 -3.10
C GLN A 472 14.08 -6.34 -2.06
N ARG A 473 13.65 -7.57 -1.75
CA ARG A 473 14.37 -8.42 -0.82
C ARG A 473 15.65 -8.84 -1.52
N ARG A 474 16.81 -8.25 -1.16
CA ARG A 474 18.12 -8.72 -1.58
C ARG A 474 18.16 -10.23 -1.41
N SER A 475 18.23 -10.98 -2.51
CA SER A 475 18.49 -12.40 -2.45
C SER A 475 19.91 -12.61 -1.93
N THR A 476 20.12 -13.65 -1.13
CA THR A 476 21.47 -14.10 -0.85
C THR A 476 22.08 -14.53 -2.18
N ARG A 477 23.22 -13.92 -2.57
CA ARG A 477 23.90 -14.28 -3.81
C ARG A 477 24.24 -15.77 -3.81
N ASP A 478 23.95 -16.43 -4.92
CA ASP A 478 24.50 -17.76 -5.21
C ASP A 478 26.02 -17.63 -5.44
N LYS A 479 26.82 -18.24 -4.56
CA LYS A 479 28.28 -18.22 -4.66
C LYS A 479 28.82 -19.12 -5.76
N THR A 480 28.00 -20.06 -6.27
CA THR A 480 28.38 -20.99 -7.34
C THR A 480 28.22 -20.39 -8.73
N LYS A 481 27.36 -19.37 -8.89
CA LYS A 481 27.26 -18.61 -10.13
C LYS A 481 28.45 -17.67 -10.34
N VAL A 482 28.81 -17.50 -11.61
CA VAL A 482 29.78 -16.51 -12.11
C VAL A 482 29.37 -15.11 -11.61
N VAL A 483 30.36 -14.29 -11.25
CA VAL A 483 30.05 -12.93 -10.76
C VAL A 483 29.90 -12.01 -11.96
N THR A 484 28.64 -11.66 -12.21
CA THR A 484 28.22 -10.66 -13.19
C THR A 484 28.07 -9.31 -12.52
N TYR A 485 28.63 -8.24 -13.09
CA TYR A 485 28.40 -6.86 -12.66
C TYR A 485 28.18 -5.97 -13.89
N PRO A 486 27.00 -5.35 -14.07
CA PRO A 486 26.75 -4.45 -15.20
C PRO A 486 27.49 -3.13 -14.96
N ILE A 487 28.40 -2.74 -15.86
CA ILE A 487 29.14 -1.48 -15.71
C ILE A 487 28.24 -0.33 -16.18
N PRO A 488 27.95 0.69 -15.36
CA PRO A 488 27.15 1.84 -15.77
C PRO A 488 27.72 2.56 -16.99
N HIS A 489 26.86 3.20 -17.79
CA HIS A 489 27.31 4.07 -18.88
C HIS A 489 28.36 5.07 -18.39
N ASN A 490 29.45 5.19 -19.13
CA ASN A 490 30.53 6.14 -18.84
C ASN A 490 31.23 5.91 -17.49
N ALA A 491 31.26 4.65 -17.04
CA ALA A 491 32.11 4.18 -15.95
C ALA A 491 33.17 3.19 -16.46
N ALA A 492 34.18 2.92 -15.64
CA ALA A 492 35.15 1.86 -15.82
C ALA A 492 35.24 0.98 -14.56
N VAL A 493 35.57 -0.29 -14.73
CA VAL A 493 35.87 -1.22 -13.63
C VAL A 493 37.21 -1.89 -13.89
N GLN A 494 38.06 -1.95 -12.86
CA GLN A 494 39.31 -2.71 -12.90
C GLN A 494 39.12 -4.09 -12.28
N ILE A 495 39.59 -5.11 -13.00
CA ILE A 495 39.56 -6.51 -12.63
C ILE A 495 41.01 -7.01 -12.58
N TYR A 496 41.39 -7.63 -11.45
CA TYR A 496 42.72 -8.19 -11.23
C TYR A 496 42.67 -9.72 -11.22
N ASP A 497 43.38 -10.35 -12.17
CA ASP A 497 43.61 -11.79 -12.23
C ASP A 497 44.81 -12.14 -11.33
N TYR A 498 44.56 -12.75 -10.16
CA TYR A 498 45.64 -13.09 -9.20
C TYR A 498 46.60 -14.18 -9.71
N LYS A 499 46.21 -14.93 -10.74
CA LYS A 499 46.93 -16.09 -11.26
C LYS A 499 47.83 -15.72 -12.43
N LYS A 500 47.38 -14.82 -13.29
CA LYS A 500 48.23 -14.15 -14.30
C LYS A 500 49.02 -12.97 -13.71
N ARG A 501 48.53 -12.38 -12.60
CA ARG A 501 48.99 -11.13 -11.99
C ARG A 501 48.73 -9.89 -12.84
N GLU A 502 47.73 -9.94 -13.71
CA GLU A 502 47.41 -8.90 -14.67
C GLU A 502 46.14 -8.14 -14.26
N ALA A 503 46.19 -6.81 -14.39
CA ALA A 503 45.00 -5.96 -14.33
C ALA A 503 44.43 -5.75 -15.75
N ARG A 504 43.15 -6.08 -15.94
CA ARG A 504 42.35 -5.64 -17.09
C ARG A 504 41.33 -4.60 -16.65
N VAL A 505 41.13 -3.57 -17.45
CA VAL A 505 40.04 -2.62 -17.27
C VAL A 505 38.97 -2.93 -18.30
N GLN A 506 37.70 -2.74 -17.92
CA GLN A 506 36.54 -2.89 -18.78
C GLN A 506 35.67 -1.64 -18.63
N PHE A 507 35.12 -1.14 -19.75
CA PHE A 507 34.34 0.10 -19.81
C PHE A 507 32.85 -0.20 -19.93
N GLY A 508 32.01 0.67 -19.38
CA GLY A 508 30.56 0.59 -19.54
C GLY A 508 30.10 1.04 -20.94
N PRO A 509 29.04 0.42 -21.49
CA PRO A 509 27.98 -0.31 -20.77
C PRO A 509 28.14 -1.84 -20.69
N ASP A 510 29.34 -2.39 -20.89
CA ASP A 510 29.53 -3.84 -20.95
C ASP A 510 29.28 -4.56 -19.61
N LEU A 511 28.98 -5.86 -19.70
CA LEU A 511 28.87 -6.74 -18.54
C LEU A 511 30.25 -7.25 -18.11
N ALA A 512 30.66 -6.93 -16.88
CA ALA A 512 31.84 -7.55 -16.28
C ALA A 512 31.50 -8.94 -15.75
N MET A 513 32.13 -9.98 -16.32
CA MET A 513 32.13 -11.33 -15.77
C MET A 513 33.50 -11.66 -15.16
N LEU A 514 33.52 -12.11 -13.90
CA LEU A 514 34.75 -12.55 -13.23
C LEU A 514 35.06 -14.03 -13.51
N GLY A 515 36.32 -14.32 -13.81
CA GLY A 515 36.88 -15.67 -13.72
C GLY A 515 37.09 -16.16 -12.28
N PRO A 516 37.40 -17.46 -12.08
CA PRO A 516 37.59 -18.05 -10.75
C PRO A 516 38.63 -17.33 -9.88
N ASP A 517 39.75 -16.92 -10.50
CA ASP A 517 40.89 -16.28 -9.85
C ASP A 517 40.84 -14.73 -9.92
N GLU A 518 39.87 -14.15 -10.65
CA GLU A 518 39.72 -12.70 -10.85
C GLU A 518 38.93 -12.01 -9.75
N HIS A 519 39.27 -10.77 -9.40
CA HIS A 519 38.53 -9.96 -8.42
C HIS A 519 38.43 -8.50 -8.88
N PHE A 520 37.38 -7.81 -8.45
CA PHE A 520 37.26 -6.36 -8.62
C PHE A 520 38.22 -5.61 -7.69
N THR A 521 38.89 -4.57 -8.22
CA THR A 521 39.61 -3.59 -7.39
C THR A 521 38.59 -2.73 -6.64
N LEU A 522 38.80 -2.53 -5.34
CA LEU A 522 38.01 -1.60 -4.53
C LEU A 522 38.62 -0.20 -4.58
N LEU A 523 37.83 0.79 -4.97
CA LEU A 523 38.18 2.21 -4.91
C LEU A 523 37.78 2.79 -3.55
N SER A 524 38.61 3.68 -3.01
CA SER A 524 38.31 4.46 -1.80
C SER A 524 38.55 5.93 -2.09
N ILE A 525 37.46 6.70 -2.09
CA ILE A 525 37.39 8.03 -2.67
C ILE A 525 36.95 9.04 -1.61
N SER A 526 37.54 10.23 -1.61
CA SER A 526 37.26 11.30 -0.64
C SER A 526 35.84 11.84 -0.77
N GLY A 527 35.10 11.76 0.33
CA GLY A 527 33.69 12.17 0.43
C GLY A 527 33.43 13.24 1.49
N GLY A 528 32.19 13.73 1.53
CA GLY A 528 31.75 14.76 2.48
C GLY A 528 32.19 16.19 2.13
N LYS A 529 31.83 17.11 3.04
CA LYS A 529 32.16 18.55 3.04
C LYS A 529 32.55 18.95 4.47
N PRO A 530 33.78 19.42 4.76
CA PRO A 530 34.97 19.32 3.91
C PRO A 530 35.29 17.86 3.55
N LYS A 531 36.07 17.65 2.48
CA LYS A 531 36.50 16.33 2.02
C LYS A 531 37.27 15.56 3.11
N ARG A 532 36.98 14.26 3.22
CA ARG A 532 37.68 13.29 4.08
C ARG A 532 37.98 12.03 3.28
N PRO A 533 39.15 11.39 3.45
CA PRO A 533 39.50 10.15 2.78
C PRO A 533 38.61 8.98 3.20
N ASP A 534 38.57 7.93 2.38
CA ASP A 534 37.93 6.63 2.63
C ASP A 534 36.42 6.66 2.97
N VAL A 535 35.72 7.75 2.59
CA VAL A 535 34.26 7.90 2.83
C VAL A 535 33.42 7.20 1.77
N ILE A 536 33.84 7.22 0.50
CA ILE A 536 33.10 6.62 -0.62
C ILE A 536 33.85 5.38 -1.09
N GLN A 537 33.24 4.20 -0.91
CA GLN A 537 33.79 2.94 -1.39
C GLN A 537 33.01 2.48 -2.62
N SER A 538 33.71 2.19 -3.72
CA SER A 538 33.10 1.84 -5.02
C SER A 538 33.88 0.73 -5.72
N VAL A 539 33.19 -0.01 -6.61
CA VAL A 539 33.81 -0.89 -7.61
C VAL A 539 33.97 -0.18 -8.96
N THR A 540 33.13 0.82 -9.23
CA THR A 540 33.11 1.61 -10.46
C THR A 540 33.82 2.95 -10.28
N LEU A 541 34.66 3.29 -11.25
CA LEU A 541 35.19 4.62 -11.46
C LEU A 541 34.29 5.34 -12.47
N LEU A 542 33.64 6.44 -12.05
CA LEU A 542 32.88 7.29 -12.97
C LEU A 542 33.85 8.15 -13.78
N LEU A 543 33.68 8.23 -15.10
CA LEU A 543 34.60 8.97 -15.98
C LEU A 543 34.24 10.46 -16.14
N GLY A 544 33.04 10.89 -15.72
CA GLY A 544 32.55 12.25 -15.93
C GLY A 544 32.18 12.54 -17.40
N PRO A 545 31.53 13.68 -17.71
CA PRO A 545 31.46 14.89 -16.89
C PRO A 545 30.59 14.76 -15.65
N ASP A 546 31.16 15.16 -14.52
CA ASP A 546 30.51 15.28 -13.20
C ASP A 546 31.14 16.46 -12.43
N PHE A 547 30.67 16.74 -11.22
CA PHE A 547 31.21 17.81 -10.38
C PHE A 547 31.45 17.34 -8.93
N MET A 548 32.59 17.70 -8.39
CA MET A 548 32.96 17.42 -6.99
C MET A 548 32.99 18.73 -6.20
N THR A 549 32.39 18.74 -5.01
CA THR A 549 32.36 19.93 -4.15
C THR A 549 33.14 19.72 -2.87
N ASP A 550 33.81 20.77 -2.40
CA ASP A 550 34.60 20.81 -1.17
C ASP A 550 34.39 22.13 -0.41
N ILE A 551 34.81 22.17 0.84
CA ILE A 551 34.83 23.38 1.68
C ILE A 551 36.25 23.59 2.18
N ILE A 552 36.92 24.63 1.70
CA ILE A 552 38.29 24.94 2.09
C ILE A 552 38.35 26.17 2.98
N THR A 553 39.01 26.04 4.12
CA THR A 553 39.39 27.18 4.96
C THR A 553 40.68 27.82 4.44
N VAL A 554 40.68 29.15 4.37
CA VAL A 554 41.76 30.02 3.91
C VAL A 554 41.89 31.24 4.83
N GLU A 555 43.04 31.90 4.81
CA GLU A 555 43.30 33.13 5.57
C GLU A 555 43.93 34.17 4.62
N THR A 556 43.46 35.42 4.67
CA THR A 556 43.94 36.54 3.83
C THR A 556 45.21 37.18 4.40
N SER A 557 45.85 38.11 3.68
CA SER A 557 46.94 38.94 4.22
C SER A 557 46.55 39.69 5.51
N ASP A 558 45.26 40.03 5.63
CA ASP A 558 44.71 40.82 6.73
C ASP A 558 44.21 39.93 7.90
N HIS A 559 44.61 38.65 7.93
CA HIS A 559 44.16 37.61 8.87
C HIS A 559 42.64 37.33 8.89
N ALA A 560 41.87 37.77 7.89
CA ALA A 560 40.48 37.39 7.74
C ALA A 560 40.37 35.91 7.32
N ARG A 561 39.74 35.09 8.18
CA ARG A 561 39.50 33.67 7.95
C ARG A 561 38.24 33.45 7.15
N LEU A 562 38.35 32.84 5.99
CA LEU A 562 37.25 32.58 5.08
C LEU A 562 37.03 31.08 4.88
N SER A 563 35.76 30.70 4.82
CA SER A 563 35.28 29.41 4.33
C SER A 563 34.87 29.59 2.87
N LEU A 564 35.53 28.88 1.96
CA LEU A 564 35.19 28.86 0.54
C LEU A 564 34.49 27.53 0.23
N GLN A 565 33.22 27.60 -0.20
CA GLN A 565 32.54 26.45 -0.77
C GLN A 565 32.78 26.45 -2.28
N LEU A 566 33.43 25.40 -2.79
CA LEU A 566 33.87 25.32 -4.18
C LEU A 566 33.30 24.07 -4.86
N SER A 567 33.00 24.20 -6.15
CA SER A 567 32.64 23.10 -7.05
C SER A 567 33.66 23.02 -8.18
N TYR A 568 34.22 21.85 -8.39
CA TYR A 568 35.16 21.57 -9.48
C TYR A 568 34.44 20.67 -10.48
N ASN A 569 34.29 21.13 -11.73
CA ASN A 569 33.66 20.36 -12.79
C ASN A 569 34.77 19.57 -13.51
N TRP A 570 34.61 18.25 -13.64
CA TRP A 570 35.69 17.33 -14.02
C TRP A 570 35.22 16.21 -14.93
N HIS A 571 36.16 15.67 -15.70
CA HIS A 571 36.03 14.43 -16.46
C HIS A 571 37.41 13.79 -16.65
N PHE A 572 37.46 12.53 -17.08
CA PHE A 572 38.68 11.84 -17.49
C PHE A 572 38.76 11.81 -19.02
N GLU A 573 39.88 12.25 -19.57
CA GLU A 573 40.14 12.20 -21.02
C GLU A 573 40.92 10.93 -21.35
N VAL A 574 40.23 9.91 -21.86
CA VAL A 574 40.78 8.56 -22.06
C VAL A 574 40.29 7.96 -23.37
N ASP A 575 41.22 7.46 -24.18
CA ASP A 575 40.91 6.57 -25.30
C ASP A 575 40.51 5.18 -24.76
N LYS A 576 39.34 4.70 -25.18
CA LYS A 576 38.76 3.44 -24.73
C LYS A 576 39.38 2.21 -25.39
N GLU A 577 40.10 2.39 -26.50
CA GLU A 577 40.83 1.31 -27.19
C GLU A 577 42.24 1.12 -26.59
N SER A 578 42.79 2.13 -25.91
CA SER A 578 44.10 2.08 -25.24
C SER A 578 44.02 1.44 -23.85
N GLN A 579 44.41 0.17 -23.75
CA GLN A 579 44.50 -0.53 -22.45
C GLN A 579 45.63 0.03 -21.53
N GLU A 580 46.55 0.84 -22.06
CA GLU A 580 47.55 1.55 -21.25
C GLU A 580 46.95 2.81 -20.60
N ASP A 581 46.19 3.60 -21.34
CA ASP A 581 45.48 4.77 -20.76
C ASP A 581 44.34 4.34 -19.83
N ALA A 582 43.65 3.24 -20.15
CA ALA A 582 42.69 2.60 -19.25
C ALA A 582 43.32 2.20 -17.90
N ARG A 583 44.63 1.87 -17.85
CA ARG A 583 45.34 1.60 -16.59
C ARG A 583 45.70 2.88 -15.83
N LYS A 584 46.03 3.99 -16.51
CA LYS A 584 46.38 5.28 -15.87
C LYS A 584 45.26 5.82 -14.99
N ILE A 585 44.00 5.69 -15.41
CA ILE A 585 42.84 6.18 -14.62
C ILE A 585 42.81 5.62 -13.19
N PHE A 586 43.25 4.36 -13.02
CA PHE A 586 43.28 3.64 -11.74
C PHE A 586 44.62 3.77 -10.98
N GLN A 587 45.59 4.53 -11.51
CA GLN A 587 46.90 4.72 -10.87
C GLN A 587 46.81 5.62 -9.62
N VAL A 588 45.80 6.49 -9.53
CA VAL A 588 45.52 7.33 -8.36
C VAL A 588 44.26 6.80 -7.66
N SER A 589 44.42 6.19 -6.49
CA SER A 589 43.32 5.52 -5.77
C SER A 589 42.20 6.45 -5.28
N ASP A 590 42.55 7.69 -4.91
CA ASP A 590 41.62 8.73 -4.50
C ASP A 590 41.84 10.01 -5.32
N PHE A 591 41.38 9.98 -6.58
CA PHE A 591 41.51 11.12 -7.50
C PHE A 591 40.81 12.39 -6.99
N VAL A 592 39.70 12.24 -6.24
CA VAL A 592 38.94 13.35 -5.68
C VAL A 592 39.70 14.00 -4.52
N GLY A 593 40.27 13.19 -3.63
CA GLY A 593 41.06 13.67 -2.50
C GLY A 593 42.32 14.39 -2.95
N ASP A 594 43.06 13.81 -3.90
CA ASP A 594 44.29 14.41 -4.41
C ASP A 594 44.01 15.69 -5.22
N ALA A 595 43.00 15.70 -6.08
CA ALA A 595 42.60 16.89 -6.83
C ALA A 595 42.14 18.02 -5.91
N CYS A 596 41.20 17.78 -4.99
CA CYS A 596 40.77 18.79 -4.02
C CYS A 596 41.94 19.32 -3.18
N LYS A 597 42.86 18.45 -2.74
CA LYS A 597 44.05 18.82 -1.97
C LYS A 597 45.02 19.70 -2.76
N ALA A 598 45.29 19.36 -4.03
CA ALA A 598 46.15 20.16 -4.91
C ALA A 598 45.55 21.56 -5.19
N ILE A 599 44.25 21.61 -5.49
CA ILE A 599 43.51 22.87 -5.72
C ILE A 599 43.48 23.72 -4.44
N ALA A 600 43.16 23.11 -3.30
CA ALA A 600 43.11 23.81 -2.01
C ALA A 600 44.48 24.37 -1.60
N SER A 601 45.58 23.70 -1.97
CA SER A 601 46.94 24.22 -1.78
C SER A 601 47.19 25.46 -2.65
N LYS A 602 46.88 25.40 -3.94
CA LYS A 602 46.97 26.53 -4.89
C LYS A 602 46.14 27.74 -4.42
N ILE A 603 44.90 27.53 -3.98
CA ILE A 603 44.02 28.62 -3.55
C ILE A 603 44.48 29.22 -2.21
N ARG A 604 44.90 28.42 -1.22
CA ARG A 604 45.48 28.94 0.03
C ARG A 604 46.70 29.83 -0.22
N ALA A 605 47.60 29.38 -1.10
CA ALA A 605 48.79 30.14 -1.47
C ALA A 605 48.45 31.50 -2.09
N LEU A 606 47.41 31.58 -2.94
CA LEU A 606 46.97 32.87 -3.49
C LEU A 606 46.28 33.76 -2.45
N VAL A 607 45.32 33.22 -1.67
CA VAL A 607 44.51 34.05 -0.75
C VAL A 607 45.37 34.73 0.32
N ALA A 608 46.41 34.05 0.81
CA ALA A 608 47.39 34.62 1.74
C ALA A 608 48.15 35.86 1.20
N THR A 609 48.17 36.08 -0.12
CA THR A 609 48.81 37.25 -0.76
C THR A 609 47.88 38.44 -0.98
N LYS A 610 46.58 38.30 -0.70
CA LYS A 610 45.56 39.32 -1.00
C LYS A 610 44.84 39.80 0.24
N SER A 611 44.46 41.08 0.22
CA SER A 611 43.58 41.68 1.23
C SER A 611 42.16 41.14 1.12
N PHE A 612 41.39 41.22 2.20
CA PHE A 612 40.01 40.74 2.24
C PHE A 612 39.14 41.46 1.21
N ASP A 613 39.23 42.79 1.09
CA ASP A 613 38.40 43.58 0.18
C ASP A 613 38.76 43.31 -1.31
N GLU A 614 40.05 43.20 -1.62
CA GLU A 614 40.51 42.86 -2.97
C GLU A 614 40.06 41.44 -3.35
N PHE A 615 40.20 40.47 -2.44
CA PHE A 615 39.75 39.10 -2.67
C PHE A 615 38.22 39.02 -2.77
N HIS A 616 37.46 39.72 -1.92
CA HIS A 616 36.00 39.73 -1.97
C HIS A 616 35.49 40.27 -3.32
N LYS A 617 36.08 41.36 -3.83
CA LYS A 617 35.75 41.95 -5.13
C LYS A 617 36.25 41.13 -6.34
N GLY A 618 37.39 40.44 -6.21
CA GLY A 618 38.08 39.75 -7.31
C GLY A 618 38.01 38.22 -7.31
N SER A 619 37.35 37.61 -6.33
CA SER A 619 37.41 36.18 -5.96
C SER A 619 37.35 35.21 -7.14
N ALA A 620 36.37 35.35 -8.04
CA ALA A 620 36.18 34.48 -9.21
C ALA A 620 37.39 34.49 -10.16
N ARG A 621 37.91 35.67 -10.52
CA ARG A 621 39.10 35.80 -11.38
C ARG A 621 40.36 35.34 -10.65
N ALA A 622 40.48 35.67 -9.37
CA ALA A 622 41.60 35.28 -8.53
C ALA A 622 41.75 33.75 -8.45
N ILE A 623 40.69 33.03 -8.06
CA ILE A 623 40.72 31.57 -7.92
C ILE A 623 41.01 30.86 -9.25
N ARG A 624 40.38 31.28 -10.37
CA ARG A 624 40.67 30.69 -11.68
C ARG A 624 42.17 30.81 -12.04
N ILE A 625 42.79 31.99 -11.81
CA ILE A 625 44.22 32.21 -12.09
C ILE A 625 45.12 31.29 -11.25
N ALA A 626 44.85 31.09 -9.95
CA ALA A 626 45.69 30.21 -9.11
C ALA A 626 45.69 28.74 -9.56
N VAL A 627 44.56 28.26 -10.07
CA VAL A 627 44.40 26.85 -10.40
C VAL A 627 44.81 26.56 -11.84
N PHE A 628 44.23 27.28 -12.81
CA PHE A 628 44.49 27.09 -14.24
C PHE A 628 45.79 27.74 -14.72
N GLY A 629 46.28 28.76 -14.03
CA GLY A 629 47.42 29.56 -14.47
C GLY A 629 47.06 30.64 -15.50
N LEU A 630 48.09 31.25 -16.07
CA LEU A 630 47.99 32.20 -17.18
C LEU A 630 48.69 31.61 -18.41
N ASP A 631 48.14 31.89 -19.59
CA ASP A 631 48.76 31.63 -20.88
C ASP A 631 49.79 32.73 -21.24
N SER A 632 50.56 32.54 -22.31
CA SER A 632 51.56 33.51 -22.79
C SER A 632 50.98 34.91 -23.06
N ASP A 633 49.69 34.98 -23.43
CA ASP A 633 48.98 36.24 -23.70
C ASP A 633 48.29 36.84 -22.44
N ASN A 634 48.63 36.37 -21.23
CA ASN A 634 47.98 36.75 -19.96
C ASN A 634 46.46 36.46 -19.86
N HIS A 635 45.93 35.63 -20.75
CA HIS A 635 44.62 35.01 -20.59
C HIS A 635 44.66 33.88 -19.56
N VAL A 636 43.51 33.49 -19.02
CA VAL A 636 43.41 32.40 -18.03
C VAL A 636 43.13 31.11 -18.77
N ASN A 637 43.89 30.05 -18.50
CA ASN A 637 43.66 28.75 -19.15
C ASN A 637 42.25 28.20 -18.81
N ASP A 638 41.68 27.42 -19.73
CA ASP A 638 40.32 26.88 -19.58
C ASP A 638 40.25 25.49 -18.95
N CYS A 639 41.39 24.79 -18.76
CA CYS A 639 41.40 23.52 -18.05
C CYS A 639 42.70 23.28 -17.25
N PHE A 640 42.63 22.36 -16.29
CA PHE A 640 43.77 21.88 -15.51
C PHE A 640 43.80 20.34 -15.57
N ARG A 641 44.87 19.77 -16.14
CA ARG A 641 45.07 18.33 -16.34
C ARG A 641 46.01 17.75 -15.27
N PHE A 642 45.65 16.58 -14.75
CA PHE A 642 46.54 15.72 -13.97
C PHE A 642 47.13 14.64 -14.88
N GLU A 643 48.43 14.71 -15.13
CA GLU A 643 49.15 13.75 -16.00
C GLU A 643 49.17 12.32 -15.44
N SER A 644 49.02 12.17 -14.12
CA SER A 644 49.08 10.89 -13.40
C SER A 644 47.89 9.96 -13.64
N ASN A 645 46.73 10.49 -14.03
CA ASN A 645 45.50 9.71 -14.22
C ASN A 645 44.58 10.23 -15.34
N ASN A 646 45.00 11.23 -16.13
CA ASN A 646 44.19 11.92 -17.15
C ASN A 646 42.91 12.60 -16.63
N LEU A 647 42.83 12.97 -15.35
CA LEU A 647 41.75 13.81 -14.83
C LEU A 647 41.90 15.24 -15.37
N VAL A 648 40.83 15.79 -15.94
CA VAL A 648 40.75 17.15 -16.48
C VAL A 648 39.65 17.92 -15.77
N ILE A 649 40.05 18.98 -15.06
CA ILE A 649 39.13 19.97 -14.47
C ILE A 649 38.87 21.06 -15.50
N THR A 650 37.60 21.34 -15.78
CA THR A 650 37.14 22.27 -16.83
C THR A 650 36.57 23.58 -16.30
N ASN A 651 36.09 23.61 -15.05
CA ASN A 651 35.62 24.85 -14.42
C ASN A 651 35.68 24.77 -12.89
N ILE A 652 35.68 25.93 -12.24
CA ILE A 652 35.69 26.10 -10.78
C ILE A 652 34.62 27.12 -10.39
N ASP A 653 33.48 26.63 -9.92
CA ASP A 653 32.34 27.45 -9.50
C ASP A 653 32.41 27.71 -7.99
N ILE A 654 32.41 28.99 -7.60
CA ILE A 654 32.41 29.41 -6.20
C ILE A 654 30.95 29.45 -5.71
N GLN A 655 30.60 28.56 -4.78
CA GLN A 655 29.23 28.44 -4.25
C GLN A 655 28.97 29.45 -3.12
N SER A 656 29.93 29.65 -2.21
CA SER A 656 29.90 30.74 -1.23
C SER A 656 31.29 31.13 -0.72
N VAL A 657 31.40 32.36 -0.23
CA VAL A 657 32.58 32.93 0.44
C VAL A 657 32.10 33.53 1.76
N GLU A 658 32.35 32.84 2.86
CA GLU A 658 31.79 33.19 4.18
C GLU A 658 32.92 33.43 5.19
N PRO A 659 32.94 34.58 5.91
CA PRO A 659 33.87 34.75 7.03
C PRO A 659 33.55 33.77 8.17
N VAL A 660 34.58 33.12 8.69
CA VAL A 660 34.45 32.14 9.79
C VAL A 660 34.15 32.84 11.12
N ASP A 661 34.75 34.02 11.34
CA ASP A 661 34.62 34.77 12.59
C ASP A 661 33.39 35.68 12.58
N LYS A 662 32.46 35.42 13.50
CA LYS A 662 31.14 36.08 13.59
C LYS A 662 31.23 37.60 13.69
N ASP A 663 32.26 38.14 14.33
CA ASP A 663 32.44 39.59 14.49
C ASP A 663 32.78 40.29 13.16
N THR A 664 33.48 39.60 12.25
CA THR A 664 33.74 40.11 10.90
C THR A 664 32.45 40.14 10.08
N LEU A 665 31.63 39.07 10.16
CA LEU A 665 30.32 38.99 9.53
C LEU A 665 29.35 40.07 10.04
N LEU A 666 29.30 40.29 11.37
CA LEU A 666 28.52 41.38 11.98
C LEU A 666 29.02 42.77 11.55
N SER A 667 30.32 42.94 11.31
CA SER A 667 30.90 44.18 10.82
C SER A 667 30.55 44.46 9.36
N LEU A 668 30.53 43.43 8.50
CA LEU A 668 30.03 43.51 7.12
C LEU A 668 28.53 43.84 7.09
N GLN A 669 27.71 43.21 7.93
CA GLN A 669 26.27 43.53 8.04
C GLN A 669 26.03 45.00 8.41
N LYS A 670 26.79 45.55 9.37
CA LYS A 670 26.73 46.98 9.72
C LYS A 670 27.12 47.87 8.53
N SER A 671 28.14 47.49 7.76
CA SER A 671 28.57 48.22 6.57
C SER A 671 27.47 48.25 5.49
N VAL A 672 26.82 47.11 5.21
CA VAL A 672 25.68 47.03 4.28
C VAL A 672 24.49 47.85 4.78
N GLN A 673 24.17 47.80 6.08
CA GLN A 673 23.10 48.62 6.67
C GLN A 673 23.37 50.13 6.52
N LEU A 674 24.62 50.56 6.73
CA LEU A 674 25.05 51.94 6.50
C LEU A 674 24.95 52.33 5.02
N ALA A 675 25.37 51.47 4.09
CA ALA A 675 25.25 51.70 2.65
C ALA A 675 23.78 51.87 2.22
N ILE A 676 22.88 50.98 2.66
CA ILE A 676 21.44 51.09 2.40
C ILE A 676 20.90 52.40 2.98
N LYS A 677 21.25 52.74 4.23
CA LYS A 677 20.85 54.01 4.85
C LYS A 677 21.30 55.22 4.02
N ILE A 678 22.56 55.27 3.59
CA ILE A 678 23.10 56.35 2.75
C ILE A 678 22.35 56.46 1.42
N THR A 679 22.02 55.35 0.76
CA THR A 679 21.22 55.38 -0.48
C THR A 679 19.80 55.87 -0.25
N SER A 680 19.18 55.50 0.88
CA SER A 680 17.84 55.97 1.27
C SER A 680 17.82 57.47 1.58
N GLU A 681 18.79 57.96 2.38
CA GLU A 681 18.92 59.39 2.70
C GLU A 681 19.24 60.22 1.43
N SER A 682 20.02 59.66 0.50
CA SER A 682 20.31 60.27 -0.80
C SER A 682 19.06 60.36 -1.70
N GLN A 683 18.26 59.30 -1.79
CA GLN A 683 16.99 59.30 -2.54
C GLN A 683 15.96 60.25 -1.91
N GLU A 684 15.85 60.26 -0.58
CA GLU A 684 14.96 61.17 0.14
C GLU A 684 15.36 62.64 -0.06
N ALA A 685 16.66 62.94 -0.01
CA ALA A 685 17.19 64.26 -0.33
C ALA A 685 16.88 64.66 -1.78
N ALA A 686 17.14 63.78 -2.75
CA ALA A 686 16.83 64.03 -4.16
C ALA A 686 15.34 64.31 -4.39
N ALA A 687 14.45 63.51 -3.81
CA ALA A 687 13.00 63.71 -3.89
C ALA A 687 12.56 65.03 -3.24
N LYS A 688 13.12 65.39 -2.07
CA LYS A 688 12.89 66.69 -1.41
C LYS A 688 13.38 67.88 -2.25
N HIS A 689 14.52 67.76 -2.92
CA HIS A 689 15.04 68.79 -3.81
C HIS A 689 14.17 68.95 -5.07
N GLU A 690 13.72 67.85 -5.68
CA GLU A 690 12.84 67.92 -6.84
C GLU A 690 11.45 68.47 -6.50
N ALA A 691 10.89 68.08 -5.35
CA ALA A 691 9.63 68.63 -4.85
C ALA A 691 9.72 70.16 -4.64
N LYS A 692 10.78 70.65 -3.97
CA LYS A 692 11.03 72.10 -3.81
C LYS A 692 11.22 72.83 -5.15
N ARG A 693 11.88 72.20 -6.13
CA ARG A 693 12.01 72.75 -7.49
C ARG A 693 10.64 72.89 -8.16
N ARG A 694 9.80 71.85 -8.12
CA ARG A 694 8.44 71.92 -8.69
C ARG A 694 7.57 72.97 -7.98
N GLU A 695 7.69 73.10 -6.66
CA GLU A 695 6.99 74.12 -5.87
C GLU A 695 7.41 75.56 -6.24
N THR A 696 8.71 75.82 -6.39
CA THR A 696 9.22 77.14 -6.81
C THR A 696 8.84 77.48 -8.25
N GLU A 697 8.88 76.50 -9.16
CA GLU A 697 8.43 76.66 -10.54
C GLU A 697 6.91 76.97 -10.63
N ALA A 698 6.08 76.28 -9.82
CA ALA A 698 4.65 76.53 -9.73
C ALA A 698 4.34 77.94 -9.19
N LYS A 699 5.04 78.39 -8.13
CA LYS A 699 4.91 79.75 -7.59
C LYS A 699 5.31 80.82 -8.62
N GLY A 700 6.41 80.62 -9.33
CA GLY A 700 6.85 81.54 -10.40
C GLY A 700 5.84 81.64 -11.56
N LYS A 701 5.27 80.51 -11.99
CA LYS A 701 4.19 80.49 -13.00
C LYS A 701 2.93 81.21 -12.50
N LEU A 702 2.55 81.01 -11.24
CA LEU A 702 1.37 81.63 -10.65
C LEU A 702 1.48 83.16 -10.51
N GLU A 703 2.65 83.68 -10.11
CA GLU A 703 2.88 85.14 -10.11
C GLU A 703 2.89 85.73 -11.54
N ASN A 704 3.52 85.05 -12.50
CA ASN A 704 3.45 85.49 -13.91
C ASN A 704 2.01 85.54 -14.44
N LEU A 705 1.18 84.56 -14.09
CA LEU A 705 -0.25 84.54 -14.44
C LEU A 705 -1.03 85.70 -13.79
N LYS A 706 -0.76 86.02 -12.51
CA LYS A 706 -1.33 87.22 -11.85
C LYS A 706 -0.94 88.51 -12.58
N ILE A 707 0.34 88.65 -12.94
CA ILE A 707 0.86 89.85 -13.62
C ILE A 707 0.19 90.01 -15.00
N VAL A 708 0.03 88.92 -15.76
CA VAL A 708 -0.68 88.93 -17.04
C VAL A 708 -2.17 89.27 -16.87
N ALA A 709 -2.85 88.67 -15.88
CA ALA A 709 -4.26 88.98 -15.60
C ALA A 709 -4.46 90.45 -15.20
N ASN A 710 -3.61 90.98 -14.31
CA ASN A 710 -3.64 92.38 -13.91
C ASN A 710 -3.35 93.32 -15.09
N SER A 711 -2.40 92.96 -15.98
CA SER A 711 -2.12 93.73 -17.20
C SER A 711 -3.31 93.74 -18.17
N GLN A 712 -4.03 92.64 -18.32
CA GLN A 712 -5.26 92.58 -19.12
C GLN A 712 -6.39 93.40 -18.49
N ALA A 713 -6.55 93.34 -17.17
CA ALA A 713 -7.53 94.14 -16.43
C ALA A 713 -7.25 95.65 -16.59
N GLU A 714 -6.00 96.09 -16.44
CA GLU A 714 -5.63 97.50 -16.62
C GLU A 714 -5.72 97.97 -18.08
N LYS A 715 -5.50 97.10 -19.08
CA LYS A 715 -5.83 97.42 -20.48
C LYS A 715 -7.32 97.70 -20.67
N LYS A 716 -8.21 96.87 -20.12
CA LYS A 716 -9.67 97.12 -20.16
C LYS A 716 -10.10 98.31 -19.29
N ARG A 717 -9.37 98.60 -18.21
CA ARG A 717 -9.56 99.82 -17.41
C ARG A 717 -9.21 101.07 -18.21
N LYS A 718 -8.13 101.04 -19.01
CA LYS A 718 -7.76 102.13 -19.92
C LYS A 718 -8.85 102.39 -20.97
N GLU A 719 -9.32 101.36 -21.68
CA GLU A 719 -10.43 101.49 -22.65
C GLU A 719 -11.67 102.13 -22.00
N LEU A 720 -12.05 101.68 -20.80
CA LEU A 720 -13.19 102.22 -20.04
C LEU A 720 -12.96 103.68 -19.59
N LEU A 721 -11.73 104.07 -19.29
CA LEU A 721 -11.37 105.45 -18.95
C LEU A 721 -11.36 106.36 -20.17
N GLU A 722 -10.91 105.88 -21.33
CA GLU A 722 -10.96 106.60 -22.61
C GLU A 722 -12.41 106.90 -23.00
N HIS A 723 -13.29 105.89 -23.02
CA HIS A 723 -14.72 106.12 -23.29
C HIS A 723 -15.40 107.01 -22.24
N LYS A 724 -14.99 106.97 -20.97
CA LYS A 724 -15.48 107.93 -19.95
C LYS A 724 -15.02 109.36 -20.23
N ALA A 725 -13.78 109.55 -20.70
CA ALA A 725 -13.27 110.85 -21.09
C ALA A 725 -13.98 111.39 -22.34
N GLU A 726 -14.24 110.54 -23.35
CA GLU A 726 -15.04 110.87 -24.53
C GLU A 726 -16.47 111.31 -24.15
N CYS A 727 -17.18 110.52 -23.33
CA CYS A 727 -18.51 110.89 -22.84
C CYS A 727 -18.51 112.20 -22.03
N ALA A 728 -17.47 112.44 -21.21
CA ALA A 728 -17.33 113.70 -20.47
C ALA A 728 -17.05 114.90 -21.39
N ALA A 729 -16.24 114.72 -22.43
CA ALA A 729 -15.96 115.74 -23.45
C ALA A 729 -17.22 116.06 -24.28
N ILE A 730 -17.98 115.04 -24.69
CA ILE A 730 -19.25 115.23 -25.42
C ILE A 730 -20.29 115.92 -24.53
N SER A 731 -20.38 115.55 -23.25
CA SER A 731 -21.31 116.18 -22.30
C SER A 731 -20.97 117.65 -22.02
N THR A 732 -19.70 117.96 -21.78
CA THR A 732 -19.24 119.35 -21.52
C THR A 732 -19.32 120.24 -22.75
N THR A 733 -18.90 119.75 -23.94
CA THR A 733 -19.04 120.51 -25.20
C THR A 733 -20.50 120.66 -25.61
N GLY A 734 -21.34 119.65 -25.42
CA GLY A 734 -22.79 119.71 -25.66
C GLY A 734 -23.46 120.77 -24.79
N LYS A 735 -23.18 120.79 -23.48
CA LYS A 735 -23.69 121.83 -22.56
C LYS A 735 -23.20 123.22 -22.95
N ALA A 736 -21.91 123.40 -23.18
CA ALA A 736 -21.33 124.69 -23.55
C ALA A 736 -21.90 125.22 -24.88
N LYS A 737 -22.09 124.34 -25.88
CA LYS A 737 -22.68 124.69 -27.17
C LYS A 737 -24.16 125.10 -27.01
N ALA A 738 -24.94 124.36 -26.23
CA ALA A 738 -26.34 124.71 -25.96
C ALA A 738 -26.48 126.06 -25.25
N GLU A 739 -25.67 126.33 -24.22
CA GLU A 739 -25.65 127.64 -23.54
C GLU A 739 -25.19 128.77 -24.47
N ALA A 740 -24.23 128.53 -25.35
CA ALA A 740 -23.75 129.52 -26.32
C ALA A 740 -24.81 129.83 -27.39
N GLN A 741 -25.50 128.82 -27.93
CA GLN A 741 -26.57 129.02 -28.91
C GLN A 741 -27.75 129.77 -28.29
N ALA A 742 -28.20 129.39 -27.08
CA ALA A 742 -29.28 130.10 -26.39
C ALA A 742 -28.94 131.58 -26.11
N LYS A 743 -27.69 131.88 -25.72
CA LYS A 743 -27.22 133.27 -25.54
C LYS A 743 -27.16 134.05 -26.85
N ALA A 744 -26.69 133.44 -27.93
CA ALA A 744 -26.61 134.07 -29.25
C ALA A 744 -28.01 134.39 -29.82
N GLU A 745 -28.97 133.48 -29.65
CA GLU A 745 -30.34 133.64 -30.14
C GLU A 745 -31.12 134.69 -29.32
N ALA A 746 -30.94 134.72 -27.99
CA ALA A 746 -31.46 135.80 -27.15
C ALA A 746 -30.88 137.17 -27.53
N ALA A 747 -29.57 137.25 -27.80
CA ALA A 747 -28.93 138.48 -28.26
C ALA A 747 -29.41 138.92 -29.65
N HIS A 748 -29.67 137.97 -30.56
CA HIS A 748 -30.26 138.26 -31.88
C HIS A 748 -31.66 138.86 -31.76
N ILE A 749 -32.53 138.30 -30.91
CA ILE A 749 -33.88 138.84 -30.65
C ILE A 749 -33.79 140.28 -30.13
N ILE A 750 -32.97 140.53 -29.11
CA ILE A 750 -32.76 141.88 -28.55
C ILE A 750 -32.24 142.86 -29.62
N GLY A 751 -31.29 142.42 -30.46
CA GLY A 751 -30.80 143.20 -31.59
C GLY A 751 -31.91 143.58 -32.56
N THR A 752 -32.72 142.61 -33.02
CA THR A 752 -33.84 142.89 -33.94
C THR A 752 -34.89 143.84 -33.34
N MET A 753 -35.21 143.72 -32.05
CA MET A 753 -36.12 144.63 -31.37
C MET A 753 -35.57 146.06 -31.27
N SER A 754 -34.27 146.23 -30.97
CA SER A 754 -33.64 147.55 -30.92
C SER A 754 -33.67 148.28 -32.27
N VAL A 755 -33.50 147.55 -33.38
CA VAL A 755 -33.62 148.11 -34.74
C VAL A 755 -35.07 148.51 -35.04
N GLN A 756 -36.06 147.71 -34.65
CA GLN A 756 -37.48 148.07 -34.82
C GLN A 756 -37.87 149.29 -33.97
N GLN A 757 -37.39 149.39 -32.73
CA GLN A 757 -37.60 150.57 -31.89
C GLN A 757 -36.99 151.82 -32.53
N ALA A 758 -35.73 151.78 -32.96
CA ALA A 758 -35.07 152.90 -33.61
C ALA A 758 -35.75 153.31 -34.93
N GLN A 759 -36.33 152.36 -35.68
CA GLN A 759 -37.15 152.67 -36.86
C GLN A 759 -38.45 153.41 -36.50
N LEU A 760 -39.14 153.02 -35.43
CA LEU A 760 -40.36 153.70 -34.96
C LEU A 760 -40.05 155.11 -34.42
N GLU A 761 -38.96 155.27 -33.66
CA GLU A 761 -38.47 156.57 -33.20
C GLU A 761 -38.05 157.47 -34.37
N SER A 762 -37.39 156.92 -35.40
CA SER A 762 -37.08 157.65 -36.63
C SER A 762 -38.34 158.06 -37.41
N GLN A 763 -39.39 157.26 -37.41
CA GLN A 763 -40.66 157.60 -38.07
C GLN A 763 -41.41 158.72 -37.34
N THR A 764 -41.50 158.68 -36.00
CA THR A 764 -42.15 159.74 -35.22
C THR A 764 -41.40 161.07 -35.32
N LEU A 765 -40.06 161.05 -35.24
CA LEU A 765 -39.22 162.22 -35.50
C LEU A 765 -39.43 162.78 -36.92
N LYS A 766 -39.53 161.92 -37.94
CA LYS A 766 -39.76 162.35 -39.33
C LYS A 766 -41.13 163.03 -39.50
N ILE A 767 -42.18 162.48 -38.89
CA ILE A 767 -43.54 163.07 -38.93
C ILE A 767 -43.57 164.46 -38.28
N ASP A 768 -42.95 164.60 -37.10
CA ASP A 768 -42.83 165.88 -36.39
C ASP A 768 -42.07 166.93 -37.23
N GLN A 769 -40.94 166.56 -37.84
CA GLN A 769 -40.18 167.45 -38.72
C GLN A 769 -40.92 167.80 -40.02
N GLU A 770 -41.66 166.86 -40.63
CA GLU A 770 -42.51 167.15 -41.79
C GLU A 770 -43.65 168.12 -41.45
N SER A 771 -44.21 168.05 -40.23
CA SER A 771 -45.22 169.02 -39.76
C SER A 771 -44.62 170.43 -39.65
N LYS A 772 -43.43 170.56 -39.05
CA LYS A 772 -42.68 171.81 -38.93
C LYS A 772 -42.31 172.38 -40.30
N ARG A 773 -41.87 171.52 -41.23
CA ARG A 773 -41.58 171.92 -42.62
C ARG A 773 -42.82 172.48 -43.33
N LYS A 774 -44.02 171.90 -43.14
CA LYS A 774 -45.27 172.42 -43.72
C LYS A 774 -45.64 173.79 -43.15
N ILE A 775 -45.51 173.99 -41.84
CA ILE A 775 -45.78 175.28 -41.18
C ILE A 775 -44.84 176.37 -41.71
N ILE A 776 -43.56 176.06 -41.91
CA ILE A 776 -42.55 176.97 -42.45
C ILE A 776 -42.79 177.22 -43.95
N GLY A 777 -43.09 176.17 -44.73
CA GLY A 777 -43.38 176.27 -46.17
C GLY A 777 -44.54 177.21 -46.46
N ASN A 778 -45.69 176.99 -45.84
CA ASN A 778 -46.89 177.83 -46.00
C ASN A 778 -46.61 179.33 -45.69
N ARG A 779 -45.64 179.62 -44.83
CA ARG A 779 -45.23 181.01 -44.51
C ARG A 779 -44.40 181.61 -45.64
N TYR A 780 -43.41 180.87 -46.16
CA TYR A 780 -42.65 181.30 -47.33
C TYR A 780 -43.51 181.39 -48.59
N ASP A 781 -44.52 180.54 -48.77
CA ASP A 781 -45.45 180.61 -49.91
C ASP A 781 -46.30 181.90 -49.87
N LEU A 782 -46.68 182.37 -48.67
CA LEU A 782 -47.37 183.66 -48.49
C LEU A 782 -46.44 184.85 -48.76
N ASP A 783 -45.20 184.81 -48.26
CA ASP A 783 -44.21 185.85 -48.51
C ASP A 783 -43.83 185.90 -50.01
N TYR A 784 -43.67 184.75 -50.66
CA TYR A 784 -43.41 184.62 -52.09
C TYR A 784 -44.56 185.13 -52.95
N THR A 785 -45.81 184.73 -52.68
CA THR A 785 -46.98 185.18 -53.47
C THR A 785 -47.31 186.66 -53.28
N HIS A 786 -46.84 187.29 -52.20
CA HIS A 786 -46.83 188.75 -52.06
C HIS A 786 -45.77 189.39 -52.98
N GLN A 787 -44.55 188.86 -52.98
CA GLN A 787 -43.45 189.36 -53.81
C GLN A 787 -43.71 189.18 -55.31
N GLU A 788 -44.11 187.96 -55.71
CA GLU A 788 -44.43 187.58 -57.10
C GLU A 788 -45.52 188.47 -57.72
N ARG A 789 -46.45 189.00 -56.92
CA ARG A 789 -47.48 189.93 -57.41
C ARG A 789 -46.96 191.35 -57.65
N MET A 790 -45.97 191.81 -56.90
CA MET A 790 -45.28 193.07 -57.19
C MET A 790 -44.45 192.92 -58.48
N ASP A 791 -43.66 191.84 -58.55
CA ASP A 791 -42.82 191.55 -59.71
C ASP A 791 -43.64 191.34 -60.99
N ASN A 792 -44.78 190.65 -60.92
CA ASN A 792 -45.65 190.43 -62.09
C ASN A 792 -46.34 191.72 -62.59
N LEU A 793 -46.70 192.67 -61.72
CA LEU A 793 -47.30 193.93 -62.16
C LEU A 793 -46.27 194.86 -62.81
N ASP A 794 -45.03 194.88 -62.32
CA ASP A 794 -43.93 195.54 -63.04
C ASP A 794 -43.58 194.79 -64.35
N LEU A 795 -43.73 193.46 -64.41
CA LEU A 795 -43.63 192.69 -65.66
C LEU A 795 -44.77 192.96 -66.65
N GLU A 796 -46.02 193.17 -66.23
CA GLU A 796 -47.11 193.54 -67.15
C GLU A 796 -46.91 194.96 -67.69
N LYS A 797 -46.56 195.89 -66.81
CA LYS A 797 -46.15 197.26 -67.14
C LYS A 797 -44.98 197.26 -68.13
N ALA A 798 -43.98 196.39 -67.94
CA ALA A 798 -42.87 196.20 -68.86
C ALA A 798 -43.25 195.47 -70.17
N LYS A 799 -44.10 194.44 -70.12
CA LYS A 799 -44.58 193.68 -71.30
C LYS A 799 -45.41 194.55 -72.22
N ASN A 800 -46.36 195.31 -71.67
CA ASN A 800 -47.20 196.17 -72.49
C ASN A 800 -46.38 197.36 -73.01
N LEU A 801 -45.44 197.92 -72.23
CA LEU A 801 -44.39 198.82 -72.77
C LEU A 801 -43.49 198.16 -73.83
N SER A 802 -43.35 196.83 -73.81
CA SER A 802 -42.60 196.05 -74.79
C SER A 802 -43.41 195.78 -76.06
N GLU A 803 -44.71 195.51 -76.01
CA GLU A 803 -45.55 195.41 -77.23
C GLU A 803 -45.81 196.79 -77.87
N ILE A 804 -46.00 197.83 -77.04
CA ILE A 804 -45.89 199.26 -77.38
C ILE A 804 -44.49 199.61 -77.94
N LYS A 805 -43.52 198.69 -77.84
CA LYS A 805 -42.19 198.73 -78.49
C LYS A 805 -41.92 197.58 -79.48
N SER A 806 -42.83 196.63 -79.76
CA SER A 806 -42.54 195.37 -80.50
C SER A 806 -43.53 194.99 -81.60
N GLN A 807 -44.76 195.51 -81.61
CA GLN A 807 -45.41 195.84 -82.91
C GLN A 807 -45.02 197.27 -83.33
N ALA A 808 -44.56 198.07 -82.37
CA ALA A 808 -43.70 199.22 -82.62
C ALA A 808 -42.19 198.84 -82.77
N LEU A 809 -41.80 197.56 -82.67
CA LEU A 809 -40.61 196.91 -83.28
C LEU A 809 -41.02 195.77 -84.21
N LYS A 810 -41.65 196.15 -85.33
CA LYS A 810 -41.74 197.52 -85.86
C LYS A 810 -43.01 197.52 -86.78
N LYS A 811 -43.61 198.63 -87.22
CA LYS A 811 -43.03 199.68 -88.12
C LYS A 811 -42.02 199.06 -89.10
N ILE A 812 -41.22 199.84 -89.84
CA ILE A 812 -39.81 199.56 -90.24
C ILE A 812 -39.35 198.17 -90.81
N VAL A 813 -40.18 197.12 -90.88
CA VAL A 813 -40.49 196.31 -92.06
C VAL A 813 -41.92 196.63 -92.60
N ASP A 814 -42.63 197.56 -91.94
CA ASP A 814 -43.15 198.76 -92.64
C ASP A 814 -42.00 199.63 -93.22
N ALA A 815 -40.76 199.13 -93.25
CA ALA A 815 -39.90 199.20 -94.43
C ALA A 815 -40.47 198.26 -95.50
N ILE A 816 -41.68 198.56 -95.93
CA ILE A 816 -41.91 199.37 -97.11
C ILE A 816 -42.05 198.43 -98.31
N SER A 817 -43.27 198.01 -98.63
CA SER A 817 -44.57 198.71 -98.46
C SER A 817 -44.61 200.05 -99.25
N VAL A 818 -45.54 200.32 -100.15
CA VAL A 818 -46.69 199.49 -100.55
C VAL A 818 -46.70 199.22 -102.06
N GLN A 819 -46.48 200.24 -102.89
CA GLN A 819 -46.82 200.22 -104.32
C GLN A 819 -45.76 199.52 -105.21
N THR A 820 -45.21 198.38 -104.75
CA THR A 820 -44.40 197.40 -105.50
C THR A 820 -43.25 197.89 -106.41
N LEU A 821 -42.25 198.68 -106.01
CA LEU A 821 -42.04 199.49 -104.79
C LEU A 821 -42.93 200.73 -104.73
N GLN A 822 -42.84 201.54 -105.78
CA GLN A 822 -43.75 202.65 -106.12
C GLN A 822 -43.70 202.96 -107.61
N ASN A 823 -44.76 202.74 -108.40
CA ASN A 823 -45.09 203.39 -109.70
C ASN A 823 -46.35 202.84 -110.38
N ILE A 824 -46.47 201.61 -110.89
CA ILE A 824 -45.86 200.27 -110.60
C ILE A 824 -44.45 200.15 -109.97
N ALA A 825 -43.36 200.05 -110.74
CA ALA A 825 -42.07 199.55 -110.19
C ALA A 825 -41.20 200.57 -109.39
N LYS A 826 -41.10 201.86 -109.75
CA LYS A 826 -40.22 202.50 -110.76
C LYS A 826 -40.14 204.04 -110.60
N ALA A 827 -40.89 204.67 -109.69
CA ALA A 827 -40.91 206.08 -109.29
C ALA A 827 -39.64 206.50 -108.51
N SER A 828 -38.51 206.25 -109.15
CA SER A 828 -37.13 206.64 -108.86
C SER A 828 -36.73 206.82 -107.37
N PRO A 829 -36.93 207.98 -106.69
CA PRO A 829 -35.91 208.47 -105.76
C PRO A 829 -36.47 208.95 -104.39
N LEU A 830 -37.11 210.13 -104.40
CA LEU A 830 -37.84 210.77 -103.31
C LEU A 830 -38.76 209.84 -102.53
N PHE A 831 -39.33 208.81 -103.18
CA PHE A 831 -40.04 207.78 -102.44
C PHE A 831 -39.05 206.94 -101.64
N LYS A 832 -38.11 206.22 -102.27
CA LYS A 832 -37.11 205.36 -101.60
C LYS A 832 -36.23 206.08 -100.55
N SER A 833 -35.98 207.38 -100.66
CA SER A 833 -35.23 208.15 -99.66
C SER A 833 -36.09 208.76 -98.54
N ARG A 834 -37.35 209.15 -98.81
CA ARG A 834 -38.31 209.48 -97.72
C ARG A 834 -38.77 208.23 -96.97
N ILE A 835 -38.86 207.10 -97.66
CA ILE A 835 -38.91 205.73 -97.12
C ILE A 835 -37.81 205.58 -96.06
N LEU A 836 -36.54 205.72 -96.43
CA LEU A 836 -35.40 205.62 -95.51
C LEU A 836 -35.35 206.71 -94.41
N LYS A 837 -36.35 207.59 -94.34
CA LYS A 837 -36.50 208.65 -93.34
C LYS A 837 -37.78 208.53 -92.48
N GLY A 838 -38.86 207.96 -93.00
CA GLY A 838 -39.89 207.32 -92.17
C GLY A 838 -39.33 206.13 -91.39
N LEU A 839 -38.22 205.57 -91.90
CA LEU A 839 -37.36 204.58 -91.26
C LEU A 839 -36.20 205.17 -90.43
N GLY A 840 -36.09 206.51 -90.30
CA GLY A 840 -34.98 207.18 -89.61
C GLY A 840 -34.93 206.86 -88.09
N VAL A 841 -33.81 206.92 -87.36
CA VAL A 841 -32.44 207.41 -87.62
C VAL A 841 -32.28 208.95 -87.77
N ARG A 842 -31.82 209.65 -86.71
CA ARG A 842 -31.27 211.04 -86.63
C ARG A 842 -30.73 211.37 -85.20
N ASN A 843 -29.58 212.07 -85.10
CA ASN A 843 -28.67 212.37 -83.93
C ASN A 843 -27.81 211.22 -83.32
N TYR A 844 -26.74 210.84 -84.04
CA TYR A 844 -26.44 209.48 -84.56
C TYR A 844 -25.14 209.67 -85.58
N LEU A 845 -24.56 209.28 -86.80
CA LEU A 845 -24.45 208.42 -88.13
C LEU A 845 -25.30 208.33 -89.59
N ILE A 846 -26.35 208.91 -90.36
CA ILE A 846 -27.61 209.85 -90.58
C ILE A 846 -27.65 211.43 -91.00
N THR A 847 -26.59 212.27 -91.15
CA THR A 847 -26.53 213.71 -91.57
C THR A 847 -26.23 213.95 -93.06
N ASP A 848 -24.95 213.94 -93.49
CA ASP A 848 -24.49 214.22 -94.87
C ASP A 848 -23.57 213.17 -95.51
N GLY A 849 -23.16 213.39 -96.77
CA GLY A 849 -22.56 212.42 -97.70
C GLY A 849 -22.98 212.81 -99.13
N LYS A 850 -24.25 212.55 -99.45
CA LYS A 850 -25.06 213.41 -100.34
C LYS A 850 -26.43 213.61 -99.68
N SER A 851 -26.42 214.22 -98.49
CA SER A 851 -27.15 213.74 -97.31
C SER A 851 -26.67 212.33 -96.86
N GLN A 852 -26.59 212.06 -95.55
CA GLN A 852 -26.77 210.71 -94.99
C GLN A 852 -26.06 210.24 -93.67
N ILE A 853 -25.10 210.92 -92.95
CA ILE A 853 -24.27 210.33 -91.82
C ILE A 853 -24.16 211.00 -90.33
N ASN A 854 -24.88 211.01 -89.11
CA ASN A 854 -26.21 210.86 -88.27
C ASN A 854 -27.16 209.57 -87.66
N MET A 855 -27.14 208.14 -87.54
CA MET A 855 -26.46 206.94 -86.73
C MET A 855 -27.13 206.24 -85.48
N PHE A 856 -26.59 205.98 -84.25
CA PHE A 856 -25.27 205.77 -83.53
C PHE A 856 -25.60 205.13 -82.11
N GLY A 857 -25.03 205.32 -80.88
CA GLY A 857 -24.06 206.23 -80.20
C GLY A 857 -23.86 205.92 -78.66
N ASP A 858 -23.24 206.82 -77.87
CA ASP A 858 -22.68 206.64 -76.48
C ASP A 858 -23.63 206.60 -75.23
N GLY A 859 -23.14 206.02 -74.10
CA GLY A 859 -23.54 206.31 -72.68
C GLY A 859 -24.78 205.57 -72.09
N MET A 860 -25.12 205.60 -70.78
CA MET A 860 -24.47 206.03 -69.50
C MET A 860 -25.36 205.63 -68.26
N ASN A 861 -25.09 206.00 -67.00
CA ASN A 861 -24.34 205.20 -65.98
C ASN A 861 -24.79 205.50 -64.50
N GLN A 862 -24.22 204.79 -63.49
CA GLN A 862 -24.43 204.79 -61.99
C GLN A 862 -25.54 203.82 -61.49
N MET A 863 -25.66 203.37 -60.21
CA MET A 863 -25.06 203.63 -58.85
C MET A 863 -25.20 202.30 -58.00
N ASN A 864 -24.91 202.07 -56.69
CA ASN A 864 -24.40 202.81 -55.50
C ASN A 864 -23.57 201.89 -54.52
N GLN A 865 -23.71 201.94 -53.17
CA GLN A 865 -22.74 201.38 -52.20
C GLN A 865 -23.27 200.74 -50.87
N MET A 866 -22.58 199.68 -50.37
CA MET A 866 -22.13 199.33 -48.98
C MET A 866 -23.13 199.16 -47.78
N ASN A 867 -22.86 198.40 -46.67
CA ASN A 867 -22.00 197.22 -46.34
C ASN A 867 -22.42 196.64 -44.92
N PRO A 868 -21.63 195.79 -44.19
CA PRO A 868 -21.76 194.33 -44.02
C PRO A 868 -22.38 193.79 -42.70
N LYS A 869 -22.67 192.47 -42.61
CA LYS A 869 -22.96 191.70 -41.38
C LYS A 869 -22.81 190.17 -41.52
N ASP A 870 -22.80 189.48 -40.37
CA ASP A 870 -22.98 188.03 -40.09
C ASP A 870 -22.00 186.98 -40.66
N GLU A 871 -21.47 186.10 -39.79
CA GLU A 871 -20.88 184.79 -40.17
C GLU A 871 -20.81 183.81 -38.96
N LYS A 872 -20.61 182.50 -39.19
CA LYS A 872 -21.69 181.52 -39.41
C LYS A 872 -21.23 180.07 -39.17
N LYS A 873 -22.19 179.20 -38.83
CA LYS A 873 -22.41 177.93 -39.54
C LYS A 873 -23.86 177.49 -39.42
#